data_AF-A0A6J3DSZ1-F1
#
_entry.id   AF-A0A6J3DSZ1-F1
#
_cell.length_a   1.000
_cell.length_b   1.000
_cell.length_c   1.000
_cell.angle_alpha   90.00
_cell.angle_beta   90.00
_cell.angle_gamma   90.00
#
_symmetry.space_group_name_H-M   'P 1'
#
loop_
_entity.id
_entity.type
_entity.pdbx_description
1 polymer ?
#
loop_
_entity_poly.entity_id
_entity_poly.type
_entity_poly.pdbx_seq_one_letter_code
_entity_poly.pdbx_strand_id
1 'polypeptide(L)'
;MVSSTKRTLKDQKKDDAVPPGGNYTYTWTVPEDHSPTADDPNCLTWIYHSHIDAPKDIASGLIGPLLTCKEGILTGTSQRRQDVDVDFFLMFSVVDENLSWYLDENIASFCTDPGSVDKEDEEFQESNKMHAINGFVFGNLPVLTMCAGDHISWHLFGMGNEIDVHTAYFHGETLNIRGHRTDVASLFPATFVAADMIPSNPGRWLLSCQLNDHIEAGMGAFYEVRPCSQQALEPALKGKVRKYYIAAKEVQWDYGPSGHDQSSGKQLSEAGSPAEKFFKRSLYRIGGVYWKAKYVEYTDESFREEKQQSEEEKHLGILGPVIKAEVGDTILVTFVNKASWPFSIQPHGVSYGKAWEGMRYHDGLSQHGISVAPLQNFTYRWTVPKHVGPTSSDPPCLTWMYSSAVDPVKDSSSGLVGPLVICKPGTLDDNNKQKGIDKEFYLLFSVFDENLSWYLNANIKYYLRMEETSVKKDDGFEESNRMHAINGFMFGNLPGLDVCEGDNVSWHLLGLGSEADVHGAVFQGNTLQMNGMRKDSTSLFPHTFATAFMQPDNKGVFEIYCQTSNHYQAGMRVRYSVSKCGKRDVAPAPPYRGVRTYYIAAEELEWDYAPDRSWERERHSHSTESYADIFLSNENGLLGSRYKKAVYREYTDGTFKTPKARTNGDEHLGILGPFLGAEVGEILNVVFKNNATRPYSIHAHGVLERQTGQPQVANPGDIVTYQWEVPERSGPGPNDSACIPWIYYSMVDPVKDMYSGLIGPLKVCRKGALQTDGLRKDIKREFALLFLVFDENQSWYLEENVQRYSKGNHKDIDLLDERFVESNKMHAINGRLYANLPGLTMLQGEWVNWYLLGMGQEIDVHTVHFHAETFIYKNGKSYRADVVDLFPGTFEMVEMLAGNPGTWLLHCHVSDHIHAGMEILFEVLPKPEPVLQVLNYDEVTPPENVDESQKVRLFGAKLPVGQVEAAVICLAVAGLVLLLIAAVLLGVVIYLERQKKLRRNRRSILDDGFKLMSQKNSGL
;
A
#
# COMPACT_ATOMS: atom_id res chain seq x y z
N MET A 1 3.87 29.62 25.41
CA MET A 1 2.55 30.23 25.66
C MET A 1 1.55 29.12 25.48
N VAL A 2 0.89 28.73 26.58
CA VAL A 2 -0.06 27.60 26.59
C VAL A 2 -1.26 28.00 25.72
N SER A 3 -1.42 27.35 24.57
CA SER A 3 -2.64 27.44 23.77
C SER A 3 -3.77 26.93 24.64
N SER A 4 -4.71 27.81 25.00
CA SER A 4 -5.95 27.41 25.63
C SER A 4 -6.76 26.63 24.59
N THR A 5 -6.69 25.31 24.62
CA THR A 5 -7.68 24.44 23.98
C THR A 5 -9.05 24.91 24.44
N LYS A 6 -9.82 25.53 23.54
CA LYS A 6 -11.23 25.82 23.80
C LYS A 6 -11.93 24.48 23.91
N ARG A 7 -12.07 23.97 25.13
CA ARG A 7 -12.88 22.79 25.41
C ARG A 7 -14.26 22.99 24.80
N THR A 8 -14.73 22.01 24.03
CA THR A 8 -16.11 21.97 23.54
C THR A 8 -17.07 22.14 24.73
N LEU A 9 -18.11 22.95 24.55
CA LEU A 9 -19.10 23.18 25.60
C LEU A 9 -19.86 21.89 25.89
N LYS A 10 -20.35 21.69 27.12
CA LYS A 10 -21.08 20.47 27.52
C LYS A 10 -22.26 20.12 26.60
N ASP A 11 -22.90 21.12 25.98
CA ASP A 11 -24.00 20.89 25.04
C ASP A 11 -23.55 20.32 23.69
N GLN A 12 -22.28 20.50 23.32
CA GLN A 12 -21.64 19.99 22.09
C GLN A 12 -20.90 18.66 22.30
N LYS A 13 -21.08 18.01 23.46
CA LYS A 13 -20.52 16.68 23.79
C LYS A 13 -21.62 15.62 23.99
N LYS A 14 -22.86 15.92 23.58
CA LYS A 14 -24.02 15.02 23.77
C LYS A 14 -24.06 13.91 22.71
N ASP A 15 -23.42 14.15 21.58
CA ASP A 15 -23.15 13.22 20.50
C ASP A 15 -22.06 12.21 20.85
N ASP A 16 -21.06 12.62 21.64
CA ASP A 16 -19.89 11.82 22.01
C ASP A 16 -20.27 10.51 22.73
N ALA A 17 -21.33 10.52 23.53
CA ALA A 17 -21.82 9.34 24.24
C ALA A 17 -23.33 9.40 24.50
N VAL A 18 -24.06 8.39 24.01
CA VAL A 18 -25.51 8.23 24.25
C VAL A 18 -25.71 7.16 25.33
N PRO A 19 -26.23 7.52 26.53
CA PRO A 19 -26.40 6.54 27.61
C PRO A 19 -27.52 5.54 27.31
N PRO A 20 -27.53 4.35 27.96
CA PRO A 20 -28.60 3.36 27.81
C PRO A 20 -29.99 3.96 28.03
N GLY A 21 -30.90 3.76 27.07
CA GLY A 21 -32.25 4.32 27.07
C GLY A 21 -32.35 5.80 26.65
N GLY A 22 -31.23 6.46 26.36
CA GLY A 22 -31.17 7.81 25.79
C GLY A 22 -31.44 7.84 24.29
N ASN A 23 -31.58 9.04 23.73
CA ASN A 23 -31.63 9.26 22.30
C ASN A 23 -30.79 10.48 21.91
N TYR A 24 -30.26 10.45 20.68
CA TYR A 24 -29.59 11.57 20.05
C TYR A 24 -29.90 11.56 18.56
N THR A 25 -29.88 12.72 17.90
CA THR A 25 -30.09 12.82 16.45
C THR A 25 -28.83 13.38 15.82
N TYR A 26 -28.09 12.51 15.12
CA TYR A 26 -26.92 12.91 14.34
C TYR A 26 -27.37 13.58 13.04
N THR A 27 -26.79 14.73 12.72
CA THR A 27 -27.05 15.44 11.47
C THR A 27 -25.77 15.47 10.66
N TRP A 28 -25.74 14.73 9.57
CA TRP A 28 -24.62 14.73 8.63
C TRP A 28 -24.96 15.55 7.40
N THR A 29 -24.07 16.47 7.05
CA THR A 29 -24.10 17.20 5.78
C THR A 29 -23.09 16.56 4.85
N VAL A 30 -23.50 16.24 3.62
CA VAL A 30 -22.58 15.74 2.57
C VAL A 30 -22.34 16.89 1.59
N PRO A 31 -21.33 17.75 1.85
CA PRO A 31 -20.97 18.81 0.92
C PRO A 31 -20.30 18.25 -0.34
N GLU A 32 -20.13 19.08 -1.37
CA GLU A 32 -19.55 18.67 -2.65
C GLU A 32 -18.13 18.12 -2.50
N ASP A 33 -17.36 18.65 -1.56
CA ASP A 33 -16.03 18.17 -1.20
C ASP A 33 -16.04 16.87 -0.38
N HIS A 34 -17.18 16.28 -0.05
CA HIS A 34 -17.28 14.90 0.47
C HIS A 34 -17.89 13.94 -0.57
N SER A 35 -18.20 14.46 -1.76
CA SER A 35 -18.75 13.66 -2.85
C SER A 35 -17.66 12.97 -3.67
N PRO A 36 -17.99 11.86 -4.35
CA PRO A 36 -17.05 11.19 -5.25
C PRO A 36 -16.55 12.14 -6.35
N THR A 37 -15.24 12.08 -6.64
CA THR A 37 -14.66 12.86 -7.74
C THR A 37 -15.12 12.36 -9.12
N ALA A 38 -14.70 13.05 -10.19
CA ALA A 38 -14.99 12.61 -11.56
C ALA A 38 -14.43 11.22 -11.88
N ASP A 39 -13.28 10.86 -11.32
CA ASP A 39 -12.58 9.59 -11.55
C ASP A 39 -12.96 8.50 -10.55
N ASP A 40 -13.60 8.85 -9.44
CA ASP A 40 -14.20 7.89 -8.50
C ASP A 40 -15.40 7.16 -9.13
N PRO A 41 -15.72 5.96 -8.62
CA PRO A 41 -17.00 5.31 -8.87
C PRO A 41 -18.18 6.22 -8.54
N ASN A 42 -19.36 5.89 -9.06
CA ASN A 42 -20.57 6.68 -8.83
C ASN A 42 -20.96 6.77 -7.36
N CYS A 43 -20.59 5.76 -6.56
CA CYS A 43 -20.77 5.73 -5.12
C CYS A 43 -19.48 5.27 -4.44
N LEU A 44 -19.09 5.94 -3.36
CA LEU A 44 -17.97 5.58 -2.49
C LEU A 44 -18.47 4.83 -1.26
N THR A 45 -17.67 3.87 -0.83
CA THR A 45 -17.86 3.12 0.42
C THR A 45 -17.25 3.90 1.57
N TRP A 46 -18.01 4.05 2.65
CA TRP A 46 -17.59 4.52 3.97
C TRP A 46 -18.18 3.59 5.03
N ILE A 47 -17.88 3.87 6.28
CA ILE A 47 -18.49 3.21 7.43
C ILE A 47 -19.00 4.23 8.44
N TYR A 48 -19.87 3.76 9.33
CA TYR A 48 -20.16 4.39 10.60
C TYR A 48 -19.99 3.35 11.71
N HIS A 49 -19.50 3.78 12.87
CA HIS A 49 -19.36 2.93 14.05
C HIS A 49 -19.48 3.75 15.32
N SER A 50 -19.72 3.08 16.46
CA SER A 50 -19.63 3.74 17.77
C SER A 50 -18.17 4.06 18.09
N HIS A 51 -17.94 5.14 18.83
CA HIS A 51 -16.60 5.70 19.03
C HIS A 51 -16.36 6.16 20.49
N ILE A 52 -16.96 5.46 21.47
CA ILE A 52 -16.64 5.69 22.89
C ILE A 52 -15.28 5.08 23.20
N ASP A 53 -15.17 3.78 22.95
CA ASP A 53 -13.91 3.04 22.83
C ASP A 53 -14.01 2.26 21.51
N ALA A 54 -13.59 2.89 20.42
CA ALA A 54 -13.88 2.41 19.07
C ALA A 54 -13.50 0.93 18.85
N PRO A 55 -12.29 0.45 19.23
CA PRO A 55 -11.96 -0.96 19.11
C PRO A 55 -12.95 -1.90 19.84
N LYS A 56 -13.29 -1.62 21.10
CA LYS A 56 -14.22 -2.45 21.89
C LYS A 56 -15.63 -2.40 21.34
N ASP A 57 -16.08 -1.21 20.95
CA ASP A 57 -17.40 -0.98 20.36
C ASP A 57 -17.57 -1.75 19.04
N ILE A 58 -16.55 -1.73 18.19
CA ILE A 58 -16.52 -2.46 16.91
C ILE A 58 -16.46 -3.96 17.14
N ALA A 59 -15.60 -4.45 18.05
CA ALA A 59 -15.50 -5.86 18.42
C ALA A 59 -16.85 -6.40 18.95
N SER A 60 -17.61 -5.59 19.69
CA SER A 60 -18.98 -5.92 20.12
C SER A 60 -20.04 -5.84 19.01
N GLY A 61 -19.67 -5.44 17.79
CA GLY A 61 -20.51 -5.47 16.59
C GLY A 61 -21.14 -4.13 16.18
N LEU A 62 -20.75 -2.99 16.76
CA LEU A 62 -21.35 -1.68 16.45
C LEU A 62 -20.71 -1.00 15.22
N ILE A 63 -20.91 -1.59 14.04
CA ILE A 63 -20.38 -1.09 12.76
C ILE A 63 -21.40 -1.27 11.61
N GLY A 64 -21.41 -0.35 10.65
CA GLY A 64 -22.22 -0.48 9.44
C GLY A 64 -21.68 0.33 8.25
N PRO A 65 -22.10 0.00 7.01
CA PRO A 65 -21.66 0.70 5.81
C PRO A 65 -22.45 2.01 5.58
N LEU A 66 -21.78 3.00 5.02
CA LEU A 66 -22.36 4.26 4.56
C LEU A 66 -21.94 4.52 3.12
N LEU A 67 -22.87 4.88 2.24
CA LEU A 67 -22.55 5.26 0.85
C LEU A 67 -22.73 6.75 0.63
N THR A 68 -21.76 7.40 0.01
CA THR A 68 -21.97 8.71 -0.64
C THR A 68 -21.91 8.54 -2.14
N CYS A 69 -22.89 9.09 -2.84
CA CYS A 69 -23.03 8.94 -4.28
C CYS A 69 -23.05 10.30 -4.99
N LYS A 70 -22.70 10.29 -6.26
CA LYS A 70 -22.90 11.44 -7.16
C LYS A 70 -24.38 11.79 -7.24
N GLU A 71 -24.68 13.07 -7.43
CA GLU A 71 -26.05 13.57 -7.54
C GLU A 71 -26.80 12.84 -8.67
N GLY A 72 -28.02 12.36 -8.38
CA GLY A 72 -28.90 11.70 -9.35
C GLY A 72 -28.74 10.18 -9.48
N ILE A 73 -27.74 9.56 -8.83
CA ILE A 73 -27.52 8.10 -8.89
C ILE A 73 -28.55 7.31 -8.06
N LEU A 74 -28.94 7.86 -6.91
CA LEU A 74 -29.88 7.20 -5.99
C LEU A 74 -31.33 7.46 -6.41
N THR A 75 -32.16 6.43 -6.35
CA THR A 75 -33.62 6.51 -6.51
C THR A 75 -34.26 7.09 -5.25
N GLY A 76 -35.14 8.09 -5.40
CA GLY A 76 -35.61 8.91 -4.28
C GLY A 76 -36.22 8.16 -3.09
N THR A 77 -37.08 7.15 -3.31
CA THR A 77 -37.81 6.48 -2.22
C THR A 77 -37.19 5.18 -1.73
N SER A 78 -36.44 4.46 -2.56
CA SER A 78 -35.80 3.19 -2.20
C SER A 78 -34.31 3.30 -1.92
N GLN A 79 -33.70 4.48 -2.16
CA GLN A 79 -32.27 4.73 -2.04
C GLN A 79 -31.41 3.69 -2.78
N ARG A 80 -31.97 3.03 -3.80
CA ARG A 80 -31.25 2.09 -4.66
C ARG A 80 -30.53 2.84 -5.76
N ARG A 81 -29.35 2.35 -6.12
CA ARG A 81 -28.59 2.80 -7.28
C ARG A 81 -29.30 2.45 -8.58
N GLN A 82 -29.16 3.32 -9.59
CA GLN A 82 -29.71 3.10 -10.94
C GLN A 82 -28.67 2.60 -11.94
N ASP A 83 -27.40 2.67 -11.59
CA ASP A 83 -26.26 2.36 -12.46
C ASP A 83 -25.79 0.90 -12.36
N VAL A 84 -26.25 0.16 -11.36
CA VAL A 84 -25.88 -1.24 -11.11
C VAL A 84 -27.11 -2.11 -10.88
N ASP A 85 -27.00 -3.40 -11.19
CA ASP A 85 -28.07 -4.37 -10.99
C ASP A 85 -28.14 -4.84 -9.53
N VAL A 86 -26.97 -5.02 -8.89
CA VAL A 86 -26.85 -5.47 -7.49
C VAL A 86 -25.66 -4.79 -6.79
N ASP A 87 -25.90 -4.38 -5.55
CA ASP A 87 -24.87 -3.95 -4.60
C ASP A 87 -24.67 -5.02 -3.51
N PHE A 88 -23.42 -5.38 -3.24
CA PHE A 88 -23.03 -6.23 -2.10
C PHE A 88 -22.14 -5.46 -1.14
N PHE A 89 -22.31 -5.69 0.16
CA PHE A 89 -21.53 -5.06 1.23
C PHE A 89 -20.85 -6.15 2.04
N LEU A 90 -19.52 -6.17 2.06
CA LEU A 90 -18.74 -7.17 2.78
C LEU A 90 -17.68 -6.51 3.66
N MET A 91 -17.73 -6.85 4.93
CA MET A 91 -16.72 -6.57 5.94
C MET A 91 -15.82 -7.80 6.08
N PHE A 92 -14.52 -7.63 5.90
CA PHE A 92 -13.52 -8.62 6.26
C PHE A 92 -12.92 -8.21 7.60
N SER A 93 -13.00 -9.10 8.59
CA SER A 93 -12.53 -8.79 9.95
C SER A 93 -12.25 -10.06 10.72
N VAL A 94 -11.15 -10.09 11.45
CA VAL A 94 -10.93 -10.98 12.57
C VAL A 94 -11.62 -10.34 13.78
N VAL A 95 -12.86 -10.77 14.03
CA VAL A 95 -13.66 -10.23 15.13
C VAL A 95 -13.14 -10.81 16.44
N ASP A 96 -12.37 -10.00 17.17
CA ASP A 96 -11.77 -10.39 18.44
C ASP A 96 -12.75 -10.19 19.61
N GLU A 97 -13.41 -11.27 20.03
CA GLU A 97 -14.35 -11.23 21.15
C GLU A 97 -13.66 -11.02 22.51
N ASN A 98 -12.32 -11.12 22.61
CA ASN A 98 -11.59 -10.77 23.82
C ASN A 98 -11.67 -9.26 24.11
N LEU A 99 -11.81 -8.43 23.06
CA LEU A 99 -11.98 -6.97 23.19
C LEU A 99 -13.43 -6.56 23.43
N SER A 100 -14.39 -7.46 23.20
CA SER A 100 -15.82 -7.18 23.29
C SER A 100 -16.21 -6.78 24.71
N TRP A 101 -17.12 -5.80 24.84
CA TRP A 101 -17.76 -5.45 26.10
C TRP A 101 -18.48 -6.64 26.77
N TYR A 102 -18.84 -7.66 25.99
CA TYR A 102 -19.63 -8.80 26.43
C TYR A 102 -18.80 -10.05 26.77
N LEU A 103 -17.46 -9.98 26.80
CA LEU A 103 -16.61 -11.15 27.06
C LEU A 103 -16.99 -11.89 28.34
N ASP A 104 -17.16 -11.18 29.47
CA ASP A 104 -17.53 -11.78 30.75
C ASP A 104 -18.93 -12.43 30.72
N GLU A 105 -19.87 -11.80 30.02
CA GLU A 105 -21.23 -12.35 29.84
C GLU A 105 -21.20 -13.61 28.96
N ASN A 106 -20.37 -13.62 27.92
CA ASN A 106 -20.15 -14.75 27.04
C ASN A 106 -19.51 -15.93 27.79
N ILE A 107 -18.46 -15.69 28.58
CA ILE A 107 -17.83 -16.71 29.44
C ILE A 107 -18.86 -17.30 30.40
N ALA A 108 -19.63 -16.46 31.10
CA ALA A 108 -20.65 -16.92 32.04
C ALA A 108 -21.79 -17.71 31.38
N SER A 109 -22.12 -17.42 30.11
CA SER A 109 -23.24 -18.03 29.40
C SER A 109 -22.89 -19.30 28.65
N PHE A 110 -21.68 -19.37 28.06
CA PHE A 110 -21.31 -20.41 27.10
C PHE A 110 -20.22 -21.36 27.60
N CYS A 111 -19.35 -20.95 28.53
CA CYS A 111 -18.38 -21.86 29.13
C CYS A 111 -19.06 -22.76 30.16
N THR A 112 -18.83 -24.07 30.09
CA THR A 112 -19.42 -25.03 31.04
C THR A 112 -18.88 -24.89 32.46
N ASP A 113 -17.67 -24.35 32.60
CA ASP A 113 -17.03 -24.02 33.87
C ASP A 113 -16.35 -22.64 33.80
N PRO A 114 -17.12 -21.54 33.95
CA PRO A 114 -16.60 -20.18 33.82
C PRO A 114 -15.48 -19.83 34.81
N GLY A 115 -15.43 -20.50 35.96
CA GLY A 115 -14.48 -20.19 37.03
C GLY A 115 -13.07 -20.73 36.81
N SER A 116 -12.87 -21.61 35.82
CA SER A 116 -11.55 -22.15 35.46
C SER A 116 -10.94 -21.52 34.21
N VAL A 117 -11.65 -20.59 33.57
CA VAL A 117 -11.16 -19.87 32.38
C VAL A 117 -10.06 -18.90 32.79
N ASP A 118 -8.89 -19.08 32.21
CA ASP A 118 -7.83 -18.07 32.20
C ASP A 118 -7.98 -17.22 30.94
N LYS A 119 -8.11 -15.91 31.10
CA LYS A 119 -8.28 -14.98 29.97
C LYS A 119 -6.94 -14.62 29.32
N GLU A 120 -5.83 -14.85 30.02
CA GLU A 120 -4.49 -14.60 29.52
C GLU A 120 -3.91 -15.82 28.78
N ASP A 121 -4.65 -16.94 28.75
CA ASP A 121 -4.27 -18.12 28.00
C ASP A 121 -4.38 -17.87 26.49
N GLU A 122 -3.28 -18.08 25.76
CA GLU A 122 -3.19 -17.79 24.32
C GLU A 122 -4.16 -18.64 23.51
N GLU A 123 -4.33 -19.93 23.85
CA GLU A 123 -5.28 -20.80 23.15
C GLU A 123 -6.72 -20.35 23.35
N PHE A 124 -7.07 -19.88 24.55
CA PHE A 124 -8.37 -19.28 24.83
C PHE A 124 -8.58 -18.00 24.02
N GLN A 125 -7.61 -17.08 24.03
CA GLN A 125 -7.71 -15.83 23.27
C GLN A 125 -7.86 -16.10 21.77
N GLU A 126 -7.05 -17.00 21.22
CA GLU A 126 -7.11 -17.37 19.81
C GLU A 126 -8.45 -18.01 19.44
N SER A 127 -9.03 -18.82 20.34
CA SER A 127 -10.36 -19.42 20.11
C SER A 127 -11.49 -18.41 19.99
N ASN A 128 -11.29 -17.19 20.51
CA ASN A 128 -12.25 -16.08 20.47
C ASN A 128 -12.02 -15.12 19.28
N LYS A 129 -10.99 -15.35 18.45
CA LYS A 129 -10.74 -14.58 17.22
C LYS A 129 -11.51 -15.19 16.05
N MET A 130 -12.57 -14.52 15.64
CA MET A 130 -13.47 -15.03 14.60
C MET A 130 -13.08 -14.46 13.24
N HIS A 131 -12.35 -15.23 12.43
CA HIS A 131 -11.92 -14.84 11.08
C HIS A 131 -13.10 -14.85 10.09
N ALA A 132 -13.81 -13.73 10.00
CA ALA A 132 -15.16 -13.67 9.45
C ALA A 132 -15.33 -12.72 8.24
N ILE A 133 -16.33 -13.03 7.43
CA ILE A 133 -16.91 -12.12 6.43
C ILE A 133 -18.31 -11.74 6.90
N ASN A 134 -18.56 -10.47 7.22
CA ASN A 134 -19.81 -9.99 7.84
C ASN A 134 -20.20 -10.73 9.15
N GLY A 135 -19.22 -11.23 9.92
CA GLY A 135 -19.47 -12.04 11.12
C GLY A 135 -19.78 -13.52 10.85
N PHE A 136 -19.63 -13.99 9.61
CA PHE A 136 -19.81 -15.37 9.20
C PHE A 136 -18.46 -16.05 8.94
N VAL A 137 -18.28 -17.27 9.46
CA VAL A 137 -17.04 -18.06 9.41
C VAL A 137 -17.27 -19.41 8.71
N PHE A 138 -16.22 -20.03 8.18
CA PHE A 138 -16.26 -21.36 7.53
C PHE A 138 -17.30 -21.48 6.41
N GLY A 139 -17.50 -20.42 5.60
CA GLY A 139 -18.41 -20.47 4.46
C GLY A 139 -19.90 -20.47 4.80
N ASN A 140 -20.28 -20.11 6.04
CA ASN A 140 -21.67 -20.08 6.48
C ASN A 140 -22.43 -18.78 6.14
N LEU A 141 -21.78 -17.81 5.48
CA LEU A 141 -22.44 -16.63 4.92
C LEU A 141 -23.52 -17.07 3.91
N PRO A 142 -24.77 -16.56 3.99
CA PRO A 142 -25.80 -16.86 3.02
C PRO A 142 -25.31 -16.60 1.59
N VAL A 143 -25.52 -17.57 0.71
CA VAL A 143 -24.97 -17.55 -0.66
C VAL A 143 -25.40 -16.27 -1.40
N LEU A 144 -24.40 -15.53 -1.89
CA LEU A 144 -24.62 -14.30 -2.64
C LEU A 144 -24.95 -14.64 -4.10
N THR A 145 -26.17 -14.35 -4.55
CA THR A 145 -26.63 -14.77 -5.88
C THR A 145 -26.68 -13.61 -6.86
N MET A 146 -26.17 -13.81 -8.07
CA MET A 146 -26.21 -12.84 -9.17
C MET A 146 -26.41 -13.53 -10.53
N CYS A 147 -26.75 -12.76 -11.57
CA CYS A 147 -26.87 -13.27 -12.92
C CYS A 147 -25.61 -12.99 -13.74
N ALA A 148 -25.23 -13.94 -14.60
CA ALA A 148 -24.18 -13.70 -15.59
C ALA A 148 -24.56 -12.53 -16.51
N GLY A 149 -23.65 -11.56 -16.64
CA GLY A 149 -23.85 -10.32 -17.39
C GLY A 149 -24.39 -9.14 -16.58
N ASP A 150 -24.78 -9.33 -15.32
CA ASP A 150 -25.18 -8.23 -14.43
C ASP A 150 -24.00 -7.27 -14.18
N HIS A 151 -24.31 -6.00 -13.92
CA HIS A 151 -23.34 -5.05 -13.39
C HIS A 151 -23.40 -5.06 -11.86
N ILE A 152 -22.36 -5.60 -11.23
CA ILE A 152 -22.27 -5.78 -9.78
C ILE A 152 -21.30 -4.78 -9.18
N SER A 153 -21.70 -4.11 -8.10
CA SER A 153 -20.82 -3.28 -7.28
C SER A 153 -20.59 -3.93 -5.93
N TRP A 154 -19.33 -4.18 -5.62
CA TRP A 154 -18.87 -4.70 -4.34
C TRP A 154 -18.33 -3.56 -3.48
N HIS A 155 -18.97 -3.32 -2.35
CA HIS A 155 -18.53 -2.38 -1.32
C HIS A 155 -17.82 -3.20 -0.24
N LEU A 156 -16.50 -3.20 -0.29
CA LEU A 156 -15.64 -4.00 0.56
C LEU A 156 -14.95 -3.08 1.57
N PHE A 157 -14.84 -3.53 2.81
CA PHE A 157 -14.03 -2.86 3.81
C PHE A 157 -13.40 -3.84 4.80
N GLY A 158 -12.20 -3.50 5.28
CA GLY A 158 -11.50 -4.23 6.33
C GLY A 158 -11.73 -3.57 7.69
N MET A 159 -11.67 -4.33 8.76
CA MET A 159 -11.75 -3.80 10.13
C MET A 159 -11.06 -4.74 11.12
N GLY A 160 -10.37 -4.18 12.13
CA GLY A 160 -9.82 -4.98 13.24
C GLY A 160 -8.47 -4.47 13.74
N ASN A 161 -7.48 -5.35 13.79
CA ASN A 161 -6.16 -5.12 14.40
C ASN A 161 -5.00 -5.39 13.43
N GLU A 162 -3.77 -5.54 13.93
CA GLU A 162 -2.54 -5.73 13.12
C GLU A 162 -2.61 -6.98 12.22
N ILE A 163 -3.30 -8.03 12.68
CA ILE A 163 -3.54 -9.27 11.93
C ILE A 163 -4.54 -9.09 10.76
N ASP A 164 -5.28 -7.99 10.71
CA ASP A 164 -6.33 -7.74 9.71
C ASP A 164 -5.78 -7.24 8.37
N VAL A 165 -4.79 -7.96 7.84
CA VAL A 165 -4.32 -7.84 6.45
C VAL A 165 -5.15 -8.79 5.60
N HIS A 166 -6.16 -8.30 4.88
CA HIS A 166 -7.04 -9.18 4.09
C HIS A 166 -6.79 -9.06 2.60
N THR A 167 -6.81 -10.20 1.92
CA THR A 167 -6.67 -10.30 0.46
C THR A 167 -7.87 -11.06 -0.10
N ALA A 168 -8.97 -10.34 -0.29
CA ALA A 168 -10.24 -10.91 -0.73
C ALA A 168 -10.16 -11.34 -2.19
N TYR A 169 -10.12 -12.65 -2.44
CA TYR A 169 -10.00 -13.26 -3.77
C TYR A 169 -11.33 -13.80 -4.26
N PHE A 170 -11.76 -13.34 -5.44
CA PHE A 170 -12.98 -13.76 -6.11
C PHE A 170 -12.66 -14.85 -7.13
N HIS A 171 -12.76 -16.12 -6.72
CA HIS A 171 -12.39 -17.26 -7.57
C HIS A 171 -13.21 -17.29 -8.86
N GLY A 172 -12.55 -17.47 -10.00
CA GLY A 172 -13.21 -17.62 -11.31
C GLY A 172 -13.69 -16.33 -11.97
N GLU A 173 -13.58 -15.18 -11.30
CA GLU A 173 -13.96 -13.87 -11.84
C GLU A 173 -12.83 -12.84 -11.62
N THR A 174 -12.98 -11.65 -12.21
CA THR A 174 -12.05 -10.54 -12.00
C THR A 174 -12.82 -9.27 -11.68
N LEU A 175 -12.19 -8.41 -10.89
CA LEU A 175 -12.69 -7.11 -10.46
C LEU A 175 -12.07 -5.98 -11.29
N ASN A 176 -12.73 -4.84 -11.27
CA ASN A 176 -12.18 -3.57 -11.67
C ASN A 176 -12.21 -2.62 -10.47
N ILE A 177 -11.03 -2.23 -9.98
CA ILE A 177 -10.90 -1.27 -8.87
C ILE A 177 -10.21 -0.03 -9.42
N ARG A 178 -10.89 1.12 -9.34
CA ARG A 178 -10.36 2.43 -9.77
C ARG A 178 -9.86 2.47 -11.22
N GLY A 179 -10.39 1.60 -12.09
CA GLY A 179 -10.01 1.49 -13.50
C GLY A 179 -8.92 0.46 -13.78
N HIS A 180 -8.46 -0.28 -12.78
CA HIS A 180 -7.40 -1.29 -12.88
C HIS A 180 -7.98 -2.71 -12.71
N ARG A 181 -7.52 -3.64 -13.55
CA ARG A 181 -7.91 -5.05 -13.47
C ARG A 181 -7.18 -5.74 -12.32
N THR A 182 -7.94 -6.37 -11.43
CA THR A 182 -7.43 -7.20 -10.33
C THR A 182 -8.38 -8.39 -10.10
N ASP A 183 -7.94 -9.44 -9.43
CA ASP A 183 -8.83 -10.50 -8.90
C ASP A 183 -8.84 -10.56 -7.36
N VAL A 184 -7.92 -9.83 -6.74
CA VAL A 184 -7.78 -9.66 -5.29
C VAL A 184 -8.05 -8.21 -4.90
N ALA A 185 -8.77 -8.00 -3.79
CA ALA A 185 -8.89 -6.72 -3.13
C ALA A 185 -8.16 -6.77 -1.77
N SER A 186 -7.16 -5.92 -1.60
CA SER A 186 -6.47 -5.73 -0.31
C SER A 186 -7.30 -4.84 0.60
N LEU A 187 -7.54 -5.29 1.83
CA LEU A 187 -8.33 -4.58 2.84
C LEU A 187 -7.59 -4.64 4.18
N PHE A 188 -7.43 -3.49 4.82
CA PHE A 188 -6.82 -3.32 6.14
C PHE A 188 -7.85 -2.65 7.08
N PRO A 189 -7.54 -2.44 8.37
CA PRO A 189 -8.49 -1.79 9.28
C PRO A 189 -8.95 -0.41 8.77
N ALA A 190 -10.24 -0.28 8.47
CA ALA A 190 -10.86 0.90 7.85
C ALA A 190 -10.42 1.24 6.41
N THR A 191 -9.85 0.29 5.67
CA THR A 191 -9.68 0.45 4.21
C THR A 191 -11.03 0.30 3.50
N PHE A 192 -11.34 1.22 2.59
CA PHE A 192 -12.59 1.22 1.83
C PHE A 192 -12.36 1.01 0.34
N VAL A 193 -13.03 0.00 -0.23
CA VAL A 193 -12.91 -0.36 -1.65
C VAL A 193 -14.31 -0.46 -2.26
N ALA A 194 -14.47 0.17 -3.43
CA ALA A 194 -15.59 -0.06 -4.33
C ALA A 194 -15.04 -0.76 -5.59
N ALA A 195 -15.50 -1.99 -5.84
CA ALA A 195 -15.04 -2.83 -6.93
C ALA A 195 -16.20 -3.19 -7.86
N ASP A 196 -16.00 -2.99 -9.16
CA ASP A 196 -16.99 -3.35 -10.18
C ASP A 196 -16.70 -4.75 -10.74
N MET A 197 -17.75 -5.54 -10.95
CA MET A 197 -17.67 -6.87 -11.54
C MET A 197 -18.80 -7.07 -12.57
N ILE A 198 -18.48 -7.73 -13.68
CA ILE A 198 -19.47 -8.27 -14.60
C ILE A 198 -19.23 -9.78 -14.68
N PRO A 199 -20.01 -10.60 -13.95
CA PRO A 199 -19.75 -12.03 -13.84
C PRO A 199 -20.04 -12.71 -15.18
N SER A 200 -19.17 -13.64 -15.57
CA SER A 200 -19.17 -14.28 -16.88
C SER A 200 -19.29 -15.80 -16.82
N ASN A 201 -18.94 -16.41 -15.68
CA ASN A 201 -18.79 -17.84 -15.52
C ASN A 201 -19.89 -18.40 -14.60
N PRO A 202 -20.99 -18.97 -15.14
CA PRO A 202 -22.02 -19.61 -14.33
C PRO A 202 -21.45 -20.75 -13.47
N GLY A 203 -21.78 -20.73 -12.19
CA GLY A 203 -21.25 -21.68 -11.21
C GLY A 203 -21.34 -21.14 -9.79
N ARG A 204 -21.04 -22.00 -8.82
CA ARG A 204 -20.86 -21.63 -7.42
C ARG A 204 -19.38 -21.45 -7.13
N TRP A 205 -18.99 -20.28 -6.71
CA TRP A 205 -17.59 -19.86 -6.56
C TRP A 205 -17.27 -19.53 -5.11
N LEU A 206 -16.02 -19.79 -4.73
CA LEU A 206 -15.48 -19.40 -3.44
C LEU A 206 -15.11 -17.91 -3.47
N LEU A 207 -15.41 -17.20 -2.39
CA LEU A 207 -14.82 -15.93 -2.03
C LEU A 207 -14.03 -16.18 -0.75
N SER A 208 -12.73 -15.94 -0.75
CA SER A 208 -11.88 -16.24 0.42
C SER A 208 -10.81 -15.19 0.62
N CYS A 209 -10.37 -15.01 1.85
CA CYS A 209 -9.09 -14.36 2.11
C CYS A 209 -7.94 -15.29 1.69
N GLN A 210 -6.83 -14.77 1.16
CA GLN A 210 -5.69 -15.59 0.71
C GLN A 210 -4.49 -15.57 1.66
N LEU A 211 -4.65 -15.01 2.86
CA LEU A 211 -3.69 -15.22 3.92
C LEU A 211 -3.79 -16.66 4.44
N ASN A 212 -2.64 -17.28 4.69
CA ASN A 212 -2.54 -18.66 5.17
C ASN A 212 -3.37 -18.89 6.45
N ASP A 213 -3.18 -18.05 7.46
CA ASP A 213 -3.83 -18.23 8.76
C ASP A 213 -5.34 -17.96 8.66
N HIS A 214 -5.74 -16.94 7.90
CA HIS A 214 -7.15 -16.58 7.72
C HIS A 214 -7.94 -17.64 6.97
N ILE A 215 -7.36 -18.25 5.93
CA ILE A 215 -8.05 -19.29 5.17
C ILE A 215 -8.18 -20.59 5.97
N GLU A 216 -7.15 -20.95 6.76
CA GLU A 216 -7.21 -22.10 7.68
C GLU A 216 -8.23 -21.86 8.80
N ALA A 217 -8.30 -20.64 9.34
CA ALA A 217 -9.29 -20.23 10.32
C ALA A 217 -10.71 -20.02 9.75
N GLY A 218 -10.90 -20.25 8.45
CA GLY A 218 -12.21 -20.35 7.82
C GLY A 218 -12.76 -19.05 7.22
N MET A 219 -11.94 -18.04 6.95
CA MET A 219 -12.36 -16.79 6.32
C MET A 219 -12.73 -16.99 4.84
N GLY A 220 -13.95 -17.47 4.61
CA GLY A 220 -14.48 -17.72 3.28
C GLY A 220 -16.01 -17.68 3.24
N ALA A 221 -16.53 -17.45 2.04
CA ALA A 221 -17.94 -17.35 1.69
C ALA A 221 -18.18 -17.91 0.28
N PHE A 222 -19.45 -18.11 -0.09
CA PHE A 222 -19.80 -18.56 -1.44
C PHE A 222 -20.65 -17.53 -2.16
N TYR A 223 -20.41 -17.37 -3.45
CA TYR A 223 -21.30 -16.67 -4.36
C TYR A 223 -21.72 -17.59 -5.53
N GLU A 224 -22.90 -17.35 -6.09
CA GLU A 224 -23.48 -18.13 -7.18
C GLU A 224 -23.80 -17.22 -8.36
N VAL A 225 -23.20 -17.52 -9.51
CA VAL A 225 -23.47 -16.88 -10.79
C VAL A 225 -24.44 -17.77 -11.57
N ARG A 226 -25.64 -17.26 -11.85
CA ARG A 226 -26.69 -17.98 -12.58
C ARG A 226 -26.71 -17.63 -14.06
N PRO A 227 -26.98 -18.59 -14.96
CA PRO A 227 -27.18 -18.31 -16.37
C PRO A 227 -28.56 -17.66 -16.55
N CYS A 228 -28.62 -16.34 -16.63
CA CYS A 228 -29.85 -15.59 -16.85
C CYS A 228 -29.98 -15.16 -18.32
N SER A 229 -31.17 -14.72 -18.73
CA SER A 229 -31.57 -14.49 -20.14
C SER A 229 -30.71 -13.46 -20.92
N GLN A 230 -29.74 -12.80 -20.29
CA GLN A 230 -28.86 -11.78 -20.86
C GLN A 230 -27.47 -12.30 -21.28
N GLN A 231 -27.25 -13.61 -21.40
CA GLN A 231 -25.94 -14.11 -21.81
C GLN A 231 -25.65 -13.76 -23.29
N ALA A 232 -24.90 -12.69 -23.52
CA ALA A 232 -24.28 -12.47 -24.81
C ALA A 232 -23.33 -13.63 -25.10
N LEU A 233 -23.44 -14.25 -26.28
CA LEU A 233 -22.48 -15.25 -26.72
C LEU A 233 -21.07 -14.62 -26.74
N GLU A 234 -20.22 -15.05 -25.79
CA GLU A 234 -18.81 -14.69 -25.77
C GLU A 234 -18.20 -15.03 -27.15
N PRO A 235 -17.64 -14.05 -27.87
CA PRO A 235 -17.10 -14.28 -29.20
C PRO A 235 -15.96 -15.29 -29.12
N ALA A 236 -15.93 -16.22 -30.07
CA ALA A 236 -14.87 -17.22 -30.15
C ALA A 236 -13.49 -16.54 -30.13
N LEU A 237 -12.65 -16.99 -29.19
CA LEU A 237 -11.27 -16.51 -29.04
C LEU A 237 -10.50 -16.77 -30.34
N LYS A 238 -9.88 -15.72 -30.88
CA LYS A 238 -9.12 -15.76 -32.15
C LYS A 238 -7.61 -15.73 -31.96
N GLY A 239 -7.13 -15.75 -30.72
CA GLY A 239 -5.71 -15.71 -30.39
C GLY A 239 -5.01 -17.06 -30.58
N LYS A 240 -3.75 -17.12 -30.16
CA LYS A 240 -2.90 -18.31 -30.21
C LYS A 240 -3.28 -19.29 -29.09
N VAL A 241 -3.13 -20.58 -29.37
CA VAL A 241 -3.15 -21.61 -28.32
C VAL A 241 -1.73 -21.78 -27.80
N ARG A 242 -1.50 -21.49 -26.52
CA ARG A 242 -0.20 -21.58 -25.86
C ARG A 242 -0.16 -22.84 -25.01
N LYS A 243 0.80 -23.71 -25.28
CA LYS A 243 0.95 -24.99 -24.58
C LYS A 243 2.17 -24.92 -23.67
N TYR A 244 1.97 -25.29 -22.41
CA TYR A 244 3.01 -25.41 -21.40
C TYR A 244 2.99 -26.83 -20.83
N TYR A 245 4.17 -27.41 -20.66
CA TYR A 245 4.35 -28.75 -20.09
C TYR A 245 5.08 -28.59 -18.76
N ILE A 246 4.36 -28.69 -17.65
CA ILE A 246 4.87 -28.38 -16.31
C ILE A 246 4.79 -29.62 -15.44
N ALA A 247 5.81 -29.90 -14.65
CA ALA A 247 5.76 -30.95 -13.63
C ALA A 247 6.13 -30.41 -12.25
N ALA A 248 5.50 -30.93 -11.21
CA ALA A 248 5.95 -30.75 -9.83
C ALA A 248 7.01 -31.82 -9.52
N LYS A 249 8.17 -31.41 -9.02
CA LYS A 249 9.29 -32.29 -8.65
C LYS A 249 9.87 -31.90 -7.30
N GLU A 250 10.36 -32.89 -6.56
CA GLU A 250 11.12 -32.66 -5.34
C GLU A 250 12.54 -32.18 -5.64
N VAL A 251 12.99 -31.17 -4.89
CA VAL A 251 14.32 -30.58 -4.99
C VAL A 251 14.91 -30.36 -3.61
N GLN A 252 16.23 -30.47 -3.48
CA GLN A 252 16.94 -29.90 -2.34
C GLN A 252 17.20 -28.44 -2.65
N TRP A 253 16.60 -27.56 -1.87
CA TRP A 253 16.70 -26.12 -2.00
C TRP A 253 17.63 -25.56 -0.95
N ASP A 254 18.63 -24.81 -1.39
CA ASP A 254 19.58 -24.09 -0.53
C ASP A 254 19.27 -22.59 -0.61
N TYR A 255 18.85 -22.01 0.52
CA TYR A 255 18.48 -20.60 0.61
C TYR A 255 19.70 -19.65 0.55
N GLY A 256 20.91 -20.17 0.78
CA GLY A 256 22.14 -19.39 0.86
C GLY A 256 23.34 -20.13 0.24
N PRO A 257 23.31 -20.46 -1.06
CA PRO A 257 24.28 -21.35 -1.71
C PRO A 257 25.74 -20.88 -1.67
N SER A 258 26.00 -19.58 -1.49
CA SER A 258 27.38 -19.09 -1.31
C SER A 258 27.94 -19.37 0.10
N GLY A 259 27.07 -19.69 1.06
CA GLY A 259 27.40 -19.81 2.48
C GLY A 259 27.74 -18.48 3.16
N HIS A 260 27.65 -17.34 2.45
CA HIS A 260 28.04 -16.02 2.95
C HIS A 260 26.92 -15.00 2.73
N ASP A 261 26.83 -14.03 3.63
CA ASP A 261 26.05 -12.82 3.41
C ASP A 261 26.81 -11.91 2.44
N GLN A 262 26.22 -11.65 1.27
CA GLN A 262 26.89 -10.93 0.18
C GLN A 262 27.13 -9.44 0.49
N SER A 263 26.45 -8.90 1.51
CA SER A 263 26.60 -7.50 1.91
C SER A 263 27.70 -7.31 2.95
N SER A 264 27.73 -8.17 3.99
CA SER A 264 28.75 -8.09 5.05
C SER A 264 30.01 -8.93 4.78
N GLY A 265 29.95 -9.92 3.89
CA GLY A 265 31.01 -10.89 3.64
C GLY A 265 31.20 -11.94 4.74
N LYS A 266 30.36 -11.93 5.78
CA LYS A 266 30.40 -12.89 6.89
C LYS A 266 29.81 -14.24 6.50
N GLN A 267 30.21 -15.29 7.20
CA GLN A 267 29.60 -16.61 7.01
C GLN A 267 28.18 -16.61 7.56
N LEU A 268 27.25 -17.27 6.87
CA LEU A 268 25.84 -17.33 7.31
C LEU A 268 25.67 -18.06 8.66
N SER A 269 26.59 -18.96 9.01
CA SER A 269 26.60 -19.68 10.29
C SER A 269 27.50 -19.05 11.34
N GLU A 270 27.99 -17.83 11.13
CA GLU A 270 28.88 -17.14 12.09
C GLU A 270 28.13 -16.79 13.38
N ALA A 271 28.73 -17.12 14.53
CA ALA A 271 28.10 -16.91 15.83
C ALA A 271 27.83 -15.42 16.12
N GLY A 272 26.61 -15.09 16.52
CA GLY A 272 26.15 -13.73 16.78
C GLY A 272 25.80 -12.92 15.53
N SER A 273 25.84 -13.53 14.34
CA SER A 273 25.32 -12.89 13.12
C SER A 273 23.80 -13.06 13.02
N PRO A 274 23.06 -12.11 12.40
CA PRO A 274 21.63 -12.26 12.16
C PRO A 274 21.27 -13.53 11.37
N ALA A 275 22.15 -13.93 10.44
CA ALA A 275 21.99 -15.13 9.62
C ALA A 275 22.11 -16.44 10.43
N GLU A 276 22.78 -16.44 11.60
CA GLU A 276 22.99 -17.64 12.40
C GLU A 276 21.67 -18.34 12.72
N LYS A 277 20.64 -17.56 13.07
CA LYS A 277 19.32 -18.05 13.46
C LYS A 277 18.73 -19.05 12.46
N PHE A 278 18.90 -18.76 11.17
CA PHE A 278 18.31 -19.52 10.06
C PHE A 278 19.27 -20.56 9.47
N PHE A 279 20.59 -20.28 9.46
CA PHE A 279 21.58 -21.12 8.77
C PHE A 279 22.37 -22.04 9.70
N LYS A 280 22.28 -21.87 11.03
CA LYS A 280 22.97 -22.73 12.00
C LYS A 280 22.39 -24.13 11.99
N ARG A 281 23.22 -25.09 11.59
CA ARG A 281 22.91 -26.51 11.75
C ARG A 281 23.31 -26.99 13.14
N SER A 282 22.39 -27.65 13.83
CA SER A 282 22.65 -28.26 15.14
C SER A 282 21.87 -29.57 15.32
N LEU A 283 21.91 -30.17 16.52
CA LEU A 283 21.08 -31.34 16.84
C LEU A 283 19.57 -31.02 16.82
N TYR A 284 19.20 -29.74 16.94
CA TYR A 284 17.82 -29.28 17.05
C TYR A 284 17.47 -28.20 16.02
N ARG A 285 18.30 -27.98 14.99
CA ARG A 285 18.09 -26.94 13.96
C ARG A 285 18.51 -27.46 12.59
N ILE A 286 17.62 -27.37 11.61
CA ILE A 286 17.79 -27.97 10.27
C ILE A 286 18.91 -27.26 9.50
N GLY A 287 18.92 -25.93 9.53
CA GLY A 287 19.87 -25.06 8.82
C GLY A 287 19.25 -24.48 7.55
N GLY A 288 20.06 -24.13 6.55
CA GLY A 288 19.59 -23.42 5.35
C GLY A 288 19.19 -24.27 4.14
N VAL A 289 19.11 -25.60 4.26
CA VAL A 289 18.86 -26.51 3.13
C VAL A 289 17.67 -27.43 3.42
N TYR A 290 16.66 -27.41 2.57
CA TYR A 290 15.39 -28.10 2.75
C TYR A 290 14.99 -28.89 1.50
N TRP A 291 14.34 -30.04 1.69
CA TRP A 291 13.54 -30.67 0.65
C TRP A 291 12.26 -29.87 0.41
N LYS A 292 12.00 -29.55 -0.85
CA LYS A 292 10.88 -28.73 -1.32
C LYS A 292 10.28 -29.32 -2.60
N ALA A 293 9.10 -28.84 -3.00
CA ALA A 293 8.53 -29.10 -4.32
C ALA A 293 8.66 -27.86 -5.21
N LYS A 294 9.00 -28.06 -6.48
CA LYS A 294 9.17 -27.00 -7.48
C LYS A 294 8.48 -27.33 -8.79
N TYR A 295 7.87 -26.34 -9.43
CA TYR A 295 7.40 -26.43 -10.80
C TYR A 295 8.57 -26.34 -11.80
N VAL A 296 8.63 -27.29 -12.73
CA VAL A 296 9.68 -27.37 -13.75
C VAL A 296 9.04 -27.51 -15.13
N GLU A 297 9.52 -26.75 -16.11
CA GLU A 297 9.05 -26.81 -17.50
C GLU A 297 9.76 -27.93 -18.28
N TYR A 298 9.01 -28.59 -19.16
CA TYR A 298 9.48 -29.61 -20.08
C TYR A 298 9.25 -29.16 -21.53
N THR A 299 10.01 -29.74 -22.46
CA THR A 299 9.94 -29.39 -23.88
C THR A 299 8.63 -29.83 -24.55
N ASP A 300 8.05 -30.95 -24.11
CA ASP A 300 6.88 -31.57 -24.71
C ASP A 300 6.08 -32.47 -23.75
N GLU A 301 5.00 -33.07 -24.26
CA GLU A 301 4.07 -33.94 -23.53
C GLU A 301 4.68 -35.28 -23.06
N SER A 302 5.90 -35.61 -23.47
CA SER A 302 6.58 -36.84 -23.04
C SER A 302 7.19 -36.71 -21.64
N PHE A 303 7.41 -35.47 -21.16
CA PHE A 303 8.07 -35.17 -19.87
C PHE A 303 9.41 -35.87 -19.67
N ARG A 304 10.17 -36.04 -20.77
CA ARG A 304 11.51 -36.69 -20.76
C ARG A 304 12.65 -35.69 -20.65
N GLU A 305 12.54 -34.54 -21.31
CA GLU A 305 13.58 -33.51 -21.35
C GLU A 305 13.10 -32.24 -20.65
N GLU A 306 13.76 -31.88 -19.54
CA GLU A 306 13.54 -30.60 -18.86
C GLU A 306 14.03 -29.47 -19.76
N LYS A 307 13.21 -28.42 -19.90
CA LYS A 307 13.59 -27.24 -20.67
C LYS A 307 14.73 -26.53 -19.94
N GLN A 308 15.85 -26.34 -20.61
CA GLN A 308 16.98 -25.62 -20.02
C GLN A 308 16.60 -24.16 -19.77
N GLN A 309 16.81 -23.71 -18.54
CA GLN A 309 16.64 -22.30 -18.19
C GLN A 309 17.68 -21.45 -18.92
N SER A 310 17.21 -20.38 -19.55
CA SER A 310 18.08 -19.40 -20.18
C SER A 310 18.84 -18.56 -19.13
N GLU A 311 19.89 -17.87 -19.56
CA GLU A 311 20.62 -16.93 -18.69
C GLU A 311 19.71 -15.84 -18.09
N GLU A 312 18.66 -15.44 -18.81
CA GLU A 312 17.70 -14.43 -18.35
C GLU A 312 16.71 -14.98 -17.31
N GLU A 313 16.53 -16.30 -17.23
CA GLU A 313 15.62 -16.96 -16.29
C GLU A 313 16.31 -17.44 -15.00
N LYS A 314 17.65 -17.27 -14.89
CA LYS A 314 18.41 -17.68 -13.69
C LYS A 314 17.88 -17.06 -12.40
N HIS A 315 17.35 -15.83 -12.49
CA HIS A 315 16.80 -15.12 -11.35
C HIS A 315 15.49 -15.74 -10.81
N LEU A 316 14.82 -16.63 -11.55
CA LEU A 316 13.55 -17.22 -11.09
C LEU A 316 13.71 -18.05 -9.80
N GLY A 317 14.90 -18.59 -9.55
CA GLY A 317 15.18 -19.29 -8.30
C GLY A 317 14.22 -20.46 -8.05
N ILE A 318 13.48 -20.43 -6.93
CA ILE A 318 12.49 -21.46 -6.57
C ILE A 318 11.26 -21.44 -7.47
N LEU A 319 10.97 -20.31 -8.13
CA LEU A 319 9.77 -20.12 -8.94
C LEU A 319 9.68 -21.12 -10.10
N GLY A 320 8.44 -21.44 -10.45
CA GLY A 320 8.09 -22.13 -11.67
C GLY A 320 8.38 -21.30 -12.95
N PRO A 321 8.22 -21.92 -14.13
CA PRO A 321 8.35 -21.22 -15.40
C PRO A 321 7.31 -20.10 -15.58
N VAL A 322 7.68 -19.08 -16.35
CA VAL A 322 6.77 -17.96 -16.62
C VAL A 322 5.71 -18.35 -17.65
N ILE A 323 4.44 -18.30 -17.27
CA ILE A 323 3.30 -18.48 -18.19
C ILE A 323 2.90 -17.12 -18.74
N LYS A 324 3.01 -16.93 -20.06
CA LYS A 324 2.61 -15.69 -20.74
C LYS A 324 1.46 -15.90 -21.71
N ALA A 325 0.54 -14.94 -21.79
CA ALA A 325 -0.51 -14.92 -22.80
C ALA A 325 -0.96 -13.50 -23.18
N GLU A 326 -1.54 -13.35 -24.36
CA GLU A 326 -2.23 -12.12 -24.76
C GLU A 326 -3.74 -12.27 -24.66
N VAL A 327 -4.44 -11.15 -24.53
CA VAL A 327 -5.91 -11.12 -24.65
C VAL A 327 -6.33 -11.72 -25.99
N GLY A 328 -7.21 -12.72 -25.92
CA GLY A 328 -7.68 -13.52 -27.04
C GLY A 328 -7.05 -14.93 -27.10
N ASP A 329 -6.00 -15.20 -26.34
CA ASP A 329 -5.31 -16.50 -26.35
C ASP A 329 -6.03 -17.55 -25.48
N THR A 330 -5.67 -18.81 -25.70
CA THR A 330 -6.02 -19.96 -24.84
C THR A 330 -4.74 -20.58 -24.29
N ILE A 331 -4.70 -20.80 -22.99
CA ILE A 331 -3.57 -21.40 -22.28
C ILE A 331 -3.92 -22.87 -21.99
N LEU A 332 -3.07 -23.79 -22.41
CA LEU A 332 -3.13 -25.21 -22.09
C LEU A 332 -1.91 -25.57 -21.24
N VAL A 333 -2.13 -25.97 -20.01
CA VAL A 333 -1.07 -26.44 -19.11
C VAL A 333 -1.26 -27.93 -18.88
N THR A 334 -0.44 -28.74 -19.53
CA THR A 334 -0.36 -30.17 -19.21
C THR A 334 0.56 -30.31 -17.99
N PHE A 335 -0.05 -30.67 -16.87
CA PHE A 335 0.61 -30.87 -15.59
C PHE A 335 0.84 -32.36 -15.31
N VAL A 336 2.05 -32.71 -14.89
CA VAL A 336 2.39 -34.06 -14.38
C VAL A 336 2.92 -33.94 -12.96
N ASN A 337 2.33 -34.68 -12.03
CA ASN A 337 2.83 -34.71 -10.68
C ASN A 337 3.93 -35.79 -10.53
N LYS A 338 5.20 -35.37 -10.46
CA LYS A 338 6.35 -36.27 -10.20
C LYS A 338 6.81 -36.22 -8.74
N ALA A 339 6.12 -35.50 -7.86
CA ALA A 339 6.42 -35.41 -6.44
C ALA A 339 5.60 -36.43 -5.62
N SER A 340 5.92 -36.57 -4.32
CA SER A 340 5.29 -37.57 -3.44
C SER A 340 3.90 -37.21 -2.92
N TRP A 341 3.51 -35.93 -2.99
CA TRP A 341 2.23 -35.41 -2.48
C TRP A 341 1.29 -35.03 -3.63
N PRO A 342 -0.04 -35.11 -3.46
CA PRO A 342 -0.98 -34.63 -4.47
C PRO A 342 -0.91 -33.10 -4.59
N PHE A 343 -0.81 -32.60 -5.82
CA PHE A 343 -0.72 -31.16 -6.10
C PHE A 343 -1.66 -30.78 -7.24
N SER A 344 -1.90 -29.49 -7.45
CA SER A 344 -2.73 -28.94 -8.51
C SER A 344 -2.07 -27.71 -9.13
N ILE A 345 -2.72 -27.06 -10.10
CA ILE A 345 -2.34 -25.72 -10.56
C ILE A 345 -3.60 -24.84 -10.61
N GLN A 346 -3.61 -23.81 -9.78
CA GLN A 346 -4.65 -22.77 -9.68
C GLN A 346 -4.07 -21.43 -10.18
N PRO A 347 -4.64 -20.81 -11.23
CA PRO A 347 -4.15 -19.55 -11.75
C PRO A 347 -4.88 -18.32 -11.17
N HIS A 348 -4.18 -17.20 -11.10
CA HIS A 348 -4.76 -15.86 -10.97
C HIS A 348 -4.97 -15.21 -12.34
N GLY A 349 -5.90 -14.25 -12.42
CA GLY A 349 -6.05 -13.32 -13.54
C GLY A 349 -6.50 -13.90 -14.89
N VAL A 350 -6.96 -15.15 -14.94
CA VAL A 350 -7.45 -15.81 -16.17
C VAL A 350 -8.84 -16.39 -15.99
N SER A 351 -9.56 -16.55 -17.09
CA SER A 351 -10.91 -17.14 -17.07
C SER A 351 -10.83 -18.65 -17.26
N TYR A 352 -11.42 -19.40 -16.33
CA TYR A 352 -11.49 -20.85 -16.37
C TYR A 352 -12.88 -21.33 -15.93
N GLY A 353 -13.35 -22.38 -16.61
CA GLY A 353 -14.57 -23.05 -16.20
C GLY A 353 -14.31 -24.01 -15.05
N LYS A 354 -15.37 -24.40 -14.36
CA LYS A 354 -15.30 -25.28 -13.19
C LYS A 354 -14.40 -26.50 -13.39
N ALA A 355 -14.55 -27.25 -14.49
CA ALA A 355 -13.75 -28.43 -14.79
C ALA A 355 -12.21 -28.24 -14.82
N TRP A 356 -11.72 -27.00 -14.87
CA TRP A 356 -10.30 -26.64 -14.91
C TRP A 356 -9.84 -25.83 -13.70
N GLU A 357 -10.64 -25.83 -12.62
CA GLU A 357 -10.29 -25.24 -11.33
C GLU A 357 -9.26 -26.13 -10.60
N GLY A 358 -8.27 -25.48 -9.97
CA GLY A 358 -7.19 -26.15 -9.26
C GLY A 358 -7.42 -26.27 -7.75
N MET A 359 -8.44 -25.61 -7.20
CA MET A 359 -8.71 -25.57 -5.77
C MET A 359 -9.83 -26.53 -5.35
N ARG A 360 -9.68 -27.15 -4.18
CA ARG A 360 -10.67 -28.07 -3.62
C ARG A 360 -11.60 -27.37 -2.63
N TYR A 361 -12.90 -27.37 -2.91
CA TYR A 361 -13.96 -27.00 -1.95
C TYR A 361 -15.29 -27.68 -2.28
N HIS A 362 -16.25 -27.65 -1.35
CA HIS A 362 -17.55 -28.33 -1.51
C HIS A 362 -18.54 -27.51 -2.36
N ASP A 363 -18.42 -27.60 -3.68
CA ASP A 363 -19.36 -26.98 -4.63
C ASP A 363 -20.40 -27.95 -5.23
N GLY A 364 -20.33 -29.24 -4.86
CA GLY A 364 -21.23 -30.29 -5.33
C GLY A 364 -20.80 -30.96 -6.64
N LEU A 365 -19.64 -30.61 -7.20
CA LEU A 365 -19.08 -31.20 -8.41
C LEU A 365 -17.85 -32.06 -8.08
N SER A 366 -17.78 -33.27 -8.65
CA SER A 366 -16.57 -34.10 -8.59
C SER A 366 -15.70 -33.80 -9.81
N GLN A 367 -14.44 -33.40 -9.59
CA GLN A 367 -13.54 -32.98 -10.66
C GLN A 367 -12.12 -33.52 -10.45
N HIS A 368 -11.44 -33.86 -11.54
CA HIS A 368 -10.11 -34.49 -11.52
C HIS A 368 -8.94 -33.50 -11.40
N GLY A 369 -9.15 -32.20 -11.68
CA GLY A 369 -8.10 -31.18 -11.70
C GLY A 369 -7.75 -30.55 -10.34
N ILE A 370 -8.60 -30.73 -9.33
CA ILE A 370 -8.44 -30.13 -8.00
C ILE A 370 -7.39 -30.83 -7.12
N SER A 371 -6.95 -32.03 -7.52
CA SER A 371 -5.96 -32.82 -6.79
C SER A 371 -5.38 -33.89 -7.73
N VAL A 372 -4.20 -33.62 -8.29
CA VAL A 372 -3.50 -34.54 -9.18
C VAL A 372 -2.58 -35.41 -8.33
N ALA A 373 -2.95 -36.68 -8.19
CA ALA A 373 -2.18 -37.64 -7.40
C ALA A 373 -0.76 -37.86 -7.96
N PRO A 374 0.19 -38.34 -7.14
CA PRO A 374 1.52 -38.71 -7.61
C PRO A 374 1.49 -39.62 -8.83
N LEU A 375 2.36 -39.35 -9.80
CA LEU A 375 2.49 -40.04 -11.09
C LEU A 375 1.27 -39.92 -12.03
N GLN A 376 0.29 -39.08 -11.69
CA GLN A 376 -0.83 -38.76 -12.57
C GLN A 376 -0.58 -37.46 -13.34
N ASN A 377 -1.42 -37.22 -14.34
CA ASN A 377 -1.38 -36.01 -15.15
C ASN A 377 -2.78 -35.41 -15.33
N PHE A 378 -2.82 -34.13 -15.62
CA PHE A 378 -4.04 -33.40 -15.92
C PHE A 378 -3.71 -32.23 -16.86
N THR A 379 -4.61 -31.89 -17.78
CA THR A 379 -4.40 -30.74 -18.67
C THR A 379 -5.41 -29.65 -18.35
N TYR A 380 -4.94 -28.56 -17.76
CA TYR A 380 -5.75 -27.38 -17.51
C TYR A 380 -5.95 -26.59 -18.80
N ARG A 381 -7.16 -26.04 -18.96
CA ARG A 381 -7.50 -25.13 -20.06
C ARG A 381 -8.04 -23.82 -19.51
N TRP A 382 -7.25 -22.76 -19.68
CA TRP A 382 -7.63 -21.41 -19.32
C TRP A 382 -7.75 -20.53 -20.55
N THR A 383 -8.54 -19.47 -20.43
CA THR A 383 -8.82 -18.54 -21.51
C THR A 383 -8.57 -17.12 -21.07
N VAL A 384 -8.18 -16.27 -22.02
CA VAL A 384 -7.88 -14.86 -21.76
C VAL A 384 -8.84 -13.97 -22.55
N PRO A 385 -10.15 -13.95 -22.21
CA PRO A 385 -11.09 -13.03 -22.83
C PRO A 385 -10.75 -11.58 -22.50
N LYS A 386 -11.38 -10.62 -23.20
CA LYS A 386 -11.10 -9.20 -23.01
C LYS A 386 -11.39 -8.73 -21.58
N HIS A 387 -12.36 -9.31 -20.90
CA HIS A 387 -12.76 -8.89 -19.56
C HIS A 387 -11.75 -9.27 -18.47
N VAL A 388 -10.88 -10.27 -18.65
CA VAL A 388 -9.79 -10.57 -17.69
C VAL A 388 -8.46 -9.89 -18.05
N GLY A 389 -8.39 -9.26 -19.23
CA GLY A 389 -7.19 -8.59 -19.70
C GLY A 389 -6.96 -7.20 -19.07
N PRO A 390 -5.77 -6.61 -19.31
CA PRO A 390 -5.46 -5.25 -18.86
C PRO A 390 -6.44 -4.22 -19.43
N THR A 391 -6.87 -3.29 -18.59
CA THR A 391 -7.73 -2.15 -18.98
C THR A 391 -6.95 -1.09 -19.77
N SER A 392 -7.60 0.02 -20.10
CA SER A 392 -6.93 1.19 -20.68
C SER A 392 -5.97 1.88 -19.71
N SER A 393 -6.26 1.84 -18.40
CA SER A 393 -5.44 2.46 -17.36
C SER A 393 -4.26 1.56 -16.96
N ASP A 394 -4.38 0.26 -17.19
CA ASP A 394 -3.35 -0.72 -16.87
C ASP A 394 -2.14 -0.66 -17.81
N PRO A 395 -0.96 -1.13 -17.34
CA PRO A 395 0.20 -1.34 -18.18
C PRO A 395 -0.05 -2.34 -19.33
N PRO A 396 0.85 -2.43 -20.32
CA PRO A 396 0.70 -3.35 -21.44
C PRO A 396 0.58 -4.83 -21.03
N CYS A 397 1.17 -5.21 -19.89
CA CYS A 397 1.10 -6.54 -19.30
C CYS A 397 0.85 -6.41 -17.80
N LEU A 398 0.02 -7.30 -17.26
CA LEU A 398 -0.25 -7.45 -15.83
C LEU A 398 0.43 -8.70 -15.29
N THR A 399 1.03 -8.57 -14.11
CA THR A 399 1.58 -9.66 -13.31
C THR A 399 0.47 -10.39 -12.56
N TRP A 400 0.57 -11.71 -12.53
CA TRP A 400 -0.24 -12.63 -11.73
C TRP A 400 0.66 -13.79 -11.27
N MET A 401 0.08 -14.76 -10.58
CA MET A 401 0.73 -16.02 -10.26
C MET A 401 -0.14 -17.23 -10.58
N TYR A 402 0.48 -18.41 -10.49
CA TYR A 402 -0.20 -19.67 -10.33
C TYR A 402 0.48 -20.46 -9.20
N SER A 403 -0.29 -21.22 -8.43
CA SER A 403 0.20 -22.05 -7.32
C SER A 403 -0.56 -23.37 -7.25
N SER A 404 -0.10 -24.30 -6.43
CA SER A 404 -0.94 -25.46 -6.05
C SER A 404 -1.91 -25.03 -4.95
N ALA A 405 -3.14 -25.53 -5.02
CA ALA A 405 -4.24 -25.18 -4.11
C ALA A 405 -5.00 -26.43 -3.65
N VAL A 406 -4.29 -27.57 -3.53
CA VAL A 406 -4.83 -28.77 -2.87
C VAL A 406 -4.93 -28.49 -1.38
N ASP A 407 -3.86 -27.92 -0.84
CA ASP A 407 -3.76 -27.32 0.49
C ASP A 407 -2.98 -26.00 0.31
N PRO A 408 -3.68 -24.86 0.14
CA PRO A 408 -3.04 -23.61 -0.29
C PRO A 408 -1.92 -23.12 0.66
N VAL A 409 -1.99 -23.50 1.94
CA VAL A 409 -0.97 -23.14 2.94
C VAL A 409 0.24 -24.05 2.81
N LYS A 410 0.05 -25.37 2.87
CA LYS A 410 1.18 -26.31 2.82
C LYS A 410 1.85 -26.35 1.46
N ASP A 411 1.09 -26.20 0.38
CA ASP A 411 1.57 -26.26 -0.99
C ASP A 411 2.49 -25.08 -1.32
N SER A 412 2.08 -23.85 -0.93
CA SER A 412 2.86 -22.63 -1.13
C SER A 412 4.14 -22.64 -0.29
N SER A 413 4.05 -22.97 1.00
CA SER A 413 5.21 -23.14 1.90
C SER A 413 6.18 -24.22 1.40
N SER A 414 5.68 -25.25 0.74
CA SER A 414 6.51 -26.29 0.11
C SER A 414 7.23 -25.85 -1.17
N GLY A 415 6.88 -24.69 -1.76
CA GLY A 415 7.59 -24.07 -2.89
C GLY A 415 6.83 -24.03 -4.23
N LEU A 416 5.56 -24.43 -4.28
CA LEU A 416 4.79 -24.54 -5.52
C LEU A 416 4.12 -23.24 -5.93
N VAL A 417 4.90 -22.33 -6.51
CA VAL A 417 4.45 -21.04 -7.05
C VAL A 417 5.19 -20.71 -8.34
N GLY A 418 4.52 -20.06 -9.28
CA GLY A 418 5.14 -19.54 -10.50
C GLY A 418 4.44 -18.29 -11.03
N PRO A 419 5.14 -17.46 -11.80
CA PRO A 419 4.58 -16.22 -12.33
C PRO A 419 3.72 -16.45 -13.58
N LEU A 420 2.64 -15.68 -13.70
CA LEU A 420 1.75 -15.65 -14.85
C LEU A 420 1.63 -14.19 -15.34
N VAL A 421 1.68 -13.96 -16.65
CA VAL A 421 1.63 -12.61 -17.23
C VAL A 421 0.60 -12.54 -18.34
N ILE A 422 -0.36 -11.62 -18.21
CA ILE A 422 -1.39 -11.37 -19.22
C ILE A 422 -1.17 -10.01 -19.88
N CYS A 423 -1.02 -10.01 -21.20
CA CYS A 423 -0.71 -8.82 -21.99
C CYS A 423 -1.83 -8.38 -22.93
N LYS A 424 -1.84 -7.10 -23.31
CA LYS A 424 -2.68 -6.58 -24.38
C LYS A 424 -2.30 -7.23 -25.72
N PRO A 425 -3.24 -7.35 -26.69
CA PRO A 425 -2.96 -7.99 -27.98
C PRO A 425 -1.82 -7.33 -28.75
N GLY A 426 -0.90 -8.14 -29.28
CA GLY A 426 0.25 -7.69 -30.07
C GLY A 426 1.42 -7.10 -29.26
N THR A 427 1.41 -7.22 -27.94
CA THR A 427 2.47 -6.75 -27.03
C THR A 427 3.66 -7.71 -26.97
N LEU A 428 3.40 -9.01 -27.10
CA LEU A 428 4.41 -10.06 -27.14
C LEU A 428 4.92 -10.26 -28.58
N ASP A 429 6.20 -10.60 -28.69
CA ASP A 429 6.81 -11.06 -29.94
C ASP A 429 6.60 -12.57 -30.15
N ASP A 430 7.19 -13.13 -31.21
CA ASP A 430 7.05 -14.56 -31.52
C ASP A 430 7.80 -15.48 -30.53
N ASN A 431 8.71 -14.93 -29.72
CA ASN A 431 9.43 -15.61 -28.65
C ASN A 431 8.80 -15.38 -27.27
N ASN A 432 7.59 -14.80 -27.20
CA ASN A 432 6.88 -14.43 -25.96
C ASN A 432 7.61 -13.39 -25.10
N LYS A 433 8.50 -12.58 -25.67
CA LYS A 433 9.10 -11.43 -25.00
C LYS A 433 8.26 -10.18 -25.21
N GLN A 434 8.24 -9.30 -24.21
CA GLN A 434 7.53 -8.02 -24.32
C GLN A 434 8.26 -7.07 -25.28
N LYS A 435 7.55 -6.54 -26.28
CA LYS A 435 8.11 -5.58 -27.23
C LYS A 435 8.49 -4.28 -26.53
N GLY A 436 9.72 -3.81 -26.75
CA GLY A 436 10.22 -2.54 -26.21
C GLY A 436 10.76 -2.62 -24.78
N ILE A 437 10.77 -3.82 -24.20
CA ILE A 437 11.43 -4.12 -22.92
C ILE A 437 12.70 -4.91 -23.21
N ASP A 438 13.82 -4.47 -22.62
CA ASP A 438 15.12 -5.10 -22.78
C ASP A 438 15.27 -6.29 -21.82
N LYS A 439 14.77 -6.15 -20.58
CA LYS A 439 14.84 -7.15 -19.50
C LYS A 439 13.54 -7.24 -18.73
N GLU A 440 13.12 -8.46 -18.42
CA GLU A 440 11.96 -8.77 -17.59
C GLU A 440 12.45 -9.58 -16.38
N PHE A 441 12.11 -9.14 -15.17
CA PHE A 441 12.43 -9.86 -13.94
C PHE A 441 11.17 -10.16 -13.14
N TYR A 442 11.15 -11.32 -12.47
CA TYR A 442 10.06 -11.79 -11.63
C TYR A 442 10.59 -11.99 -10.22
N LEU A 443 10.04 -11.27 -9.23
CA LEU A 443 10.48 -11.33 -7.84
C LEU A 443 9.29 -11.65 -6.93
N LEU A 444 9.34 -12.81 -6.30
CA LEU A 444 8.45 -13.21 -5.23
C LEU A 444 9.08 -12.87 -3.88
N PHE A 445 8.38 -12.04 -3.12
CA PHE A 445 8.64 -11.75 -1.71
C PHE A 445 7.75 -12.66 -0.89
N SER A 446 8.37 -13.50 -0.04
CA SER A 446 7.64 -14.44 0.80
C SER A 446 8.50 -14.89 1.98
N VAL A 447 7.89 -15.02 3.15
CA VAL A 447 8.43 -15.78 4.27
C VAL A 447 8.05 -17.25 4.06
N PHE A 448 9.01 -18.06 3.58
CA PHE A 448 8.78 -19.49 3.41
C PHE A 448 8.80 -20.17 4.78
N ASP A 449 7.62 -20.42 5.34
CA ASP A 449 7.47 -21.16 6.58
C ASP A 449 7.62 -22.67 6.34
N GLU A 450 8.84 -23.19 6.54
CA GLU A 450 9.13 -24.62 6.38
C GLU A 450 8.45 -25.48 7.46
N ASN A 451 7.92 -24.89 8.54
CA ASN A 451 7.14 -25.62 9.55
C ASN A 451 5.80 -26.08 8.97
N LEU A 452 5.25 -25.35 8.02
CA LEU A 452 4.00 -25.67 7.33
C LEU A 452 4.23 -26.55 6.10
N SER A 453 5.48 -26.83 5.70
CA SER A 453 5.75 -27.65 4.51
C SER A 453 5.34 -29.12 4.69
N TRP A 454 4.81 -29.71 3.61
CA TRP A 454 4.63 -31.17 3.47
C TRP A 454 5.92 -31.98 3.73
N TYR A 455 7.08 -31.34 3.60
CA TYR A 455 8.39 -31.98 3.71
C TYR A 455 9.07 -31.75 5.08
N LEU A 456 8.42 -31.09 6.06
CA LEU A 456 9.02 -30.85 7.37
C LEU A 456 9.54 -32.14 8.02
N ASN A 457 8.71 -33.19 8.09
CA ASN A 457 9.11 -34.46 8.69
C ASN A 457 10.27 -35.13 7.92
N ALA A 458 10.23 -35.08 6.59
CA ALA A 458 11.33 -35.57 5.76
C ALA A 458 12.64 -34.80 6.04
N ASN A 459 12.55 -33.48 6.22
CA ASN A 459 13.67 -32.61 6.55
C ASN A 459 14.23 -32.90 7.95
N ILE A 460 13.38 -33.04 8.97
CA ILE A 460 13.79 -33.44 10.32
C ILE A 460 14.53 -34.78 10.29
N LYS A 461 13.93 -35.78 9.65
CA LYS A 461 14.51 -37.12 9.58
C LYS A 461 15.83 -37.15 8.83
N TYR A 462 15.93 -36.42 7.72
CA TYR A 462 17.12 -36.40 6.88
C TYR A 462 18.27 -35.59 7.51
N TYR A 463 17.98 -34.37 8.00
CA TYR A 463 19.01 -33.43 8.47
C TYR A 463 19.34 -33.56 9.95
N LEU A 464 18.33 -33.80 10.82
CA LEU A 464 18.51 -33.96 12.28
C LEU A 464 18.72 -35.42 12.70
N ARG A 465 18.36 -36.40 11.84
CA ARG A 465 18.38 -37.85 12.15
C ARG A 465 17.53 -38.21 13.36
N MET A 466 16.42 -37.49 13.54
CA MET A 466 15.45 -37.67 14.61
C MET A 466 14.08 -37.97 14.02
N GLU A 467 13.20 -38.59 14.81
CA GLU A 467 11.77 -38.64 14.49
C GLU A 467 11.12 -37.33 14.97
N GLU A 468 10.08 -36.88 14.27
CA GLU A 468 9.42 -35.59 14.54
C GLU A 468 8.96 -35.44 16.00
N THR A 469 8.39 -36.50 16.59
CA THR A 469 7.91 -36.52 17.98
C THR A 469 9.02 -36.34 19.02
N SER A 470 10.29 -36.49 18.62
CA SER A 470 11.44 -36.31 19.50
C SER A 470 12.04 -34.91 19.42
N VAL A 471 11.58 -34.07 18.49
CA VAL A 471 12.04 -32.68 18.33
C VAL A 471 11.17 -31.77 19.18
N LYS A 472 11.80 -30.98 20.04
CA LYS A 472 11.11 -29.88 20.71
C LYS A 472 10.92 -28.75 19.70
N LYS A 473 9.66 -28.51 19.31
CA LYS A 473 9.25 -27.36 18.49
C LYS A 473 9.04 -26.17 19.42
N ASP A 474 10.14 -25.59 19.88
CA ASP A 474 10.10 -24.30 20.57
C ASP A 474 10.07 -23.15 19.57
N ASP A 475 9.75 -21.93 20.01
CA ASP A 475 9.67 -20.75 19.15
C ASP A 475 10.97 -20.54 18.37
N GLY A 476 12.11 -20.83 19.01
CA GLY A 476 13.40 -20.76 18.35
C GLY A 476 13.59 -21.79 17.23
N PHE A 477 12.90 -22.94 17.26
CA PHE A 477 12.88 -23.92 16.18
C PHE A 477 12.00 -23.44 15.04
N GLU A 478 10.78 -23.00 15.36
CA GLU A 478 9.82 -22.54 14.37
C GLU A 478 10.37 -21.35 13.59
N GLU A 479 10.90 -20.38 14.32
CA GLU A 479 11.48 -19.19 13.75
C GLU A 479 12.77 -19.47 12.96
N SER A 480 13.54 -20.50 13.33
CA SER A 480 14.71 -20.90 12.52
C SER A 480 14.35 -21.47 11.14
N ASN A 481 13.09 -21.88 10.97
CA ASN A 481 12.54 -22.47 9.76
C ASN A 481 11.68 -21.47 8.96
N ARG A 482 11.54 -20.21 9.42
CA ARG A 482 10.88 -19.12 8.70
C ARG A 482 11.88 -18.40 7.79
N MET A 483 11.93 -18.82 6.53
CA MET A 483 12.97 -18.39 5.59
C MET A 483 12.52 -17.16 4.79
N HIS A 484 12.98 -15.98 5.22
CA HIS A 484 12.64 -14.66 4.68
C HIS A 484 13.36 -14.39 3.35
N ALA A 485 12.75 -14.77 2.22
CA ALA A 485 13.48 -14.91 0.96
C ALA A 485 12.86 -14.14 -0.21
N ILE A 486 13.72 -13.76 -1.17
CA ILE A 486 13.29 -13.29 -2.50
C ILE A 486 13.62 -14.39 -3.51
N ASN A 487 12.61 -14.93 -4.20
CA ASN A 487 12.73 -16.10 -5.09
C ASN A 487 13.40 -17.32 -4.45
N GLY A 488 13.24 -17.46 -3.13
CA GLY A 488 13.86 -18.55 -2.35
C GLY A 488 15.33 -18.32 -1.98
N PHE A 489 15.89 -17.12 -2.17
CA PHE A 489 17.25 -16.79 -1.73
C PHE A 489 17.25 -15.71 -0.64
N MET A 490 18.22 -15.80 0.26
CA MET A 490 18.42 -14.88 1.38
C MET A 490 19.82 -14.25 1.34
N PHE A 491 20.01 -13.14 2.06
CA PHE A 491 21.31 -12.50 2.30
C PHE A 491 22.12 -12.23 1.02
N GLY A 492 21.45 -11.77 -0.04
CA GLY A 492 22.10 -11.36 -1.29
C GLY A 492 22.45 -12.50 -2.26
N ASN A 493 22.00 -13.73 -2.02
CA ASN A 493 22.42 -14.91 -2.79
C ASN A 493 21.72 -15.12 -4.16
N LEU A 494 20.71 -14.32 -4.51
CA LEU A 494 19.98 -14.46 -5.77
C LEU A 494 20.85 -14.07 -6.99
N PRO A 495 21.07 -14.97 -7.96
CA PRO A 495 21.85 -14.65 -9.16
C PRO A 495 21.01 -14.07 -10.31
N GLY A 496 21.67 -13.50 -11.32
CA GLY A 496 21.07 -13.21 -12.63
C GLY A 496 20.29 -11.89 -12.73
N LEU A 497 20.50 -10.97 -11.79
CA LEU A 497 19.93 -9.62 -11.80
C LEU A 497 20.92 -8.59 -12.39
N ASP A 498 21.30 -8.78 -13.63
CA ASP A 498 22.24 -7.90 -14.35
C ASP A 498 21.49 -7.06 -15.38
N VAL A 499 21.64 -5.73 -15.29
CA VAL A 499 21.02 -4.76 -16.20
C VAL A 499 22.06 -3.82 -16.79
N CYS A 500 21.77 -3.31 -17.99
CA CYS A 500 22.60 -2.29 -18.60
C CYS A 500 22.02 -0.89 -18.36
N GLU A 501 22.89 0.09 -18.15
CA GLU A 501 22.51 1.50 -18.05
C GLU A 501 21.66 1.92 -19.26
N GLY A 502 20.48 2.50 -18.99
CA GLY A 502 19.51 2.92 -19.98
C GLY A 502 18.58 1.83 -20.54
N ASP A 503 18.67 0.59 -20.08
CA ASP A 503 17.72 -0.48 -20.43
C ASP A 503 16.29 -0.14 -19.98
N ASN A 504 15.30 -0.53 -20.77
CA ASN A 504 13.92 -0.56 -20.32
C ASN A 504 13.68 -1.88 -19.60
N VAL A 505 13.53 -1.82 -18.28
CA VAL A 505 13.35 -3.00 -17.42
C VAL A 505 11.92 -3.07 -16.91
N SER A 506 11.28 -4.23 -17.04
CA SER A 506 9.99 -4.55 -16.44
C SER A 506 10.20 -5.45 -15.22
N TRP A 507 9.75 -5.00 -14.05
CA TRP A 507 9.78 -5.73 -12.80
C TRP A 507 8.38 -6.24 -12.48
N HIS A 508 8.24 -7.55 -12.38
CA HIS A 508 7.03 -8.25 -12.00
C HIS A 508 7.18 -8.71 -10.56
N LEU A 509 6.46 -8.06 -9.64
CA LEU A 509 6.58 -8.30 -8.21
C LEU A 509 5.37 -9.10 -7.72
N LEU A 510 5.62 -10.07 -6.86
CA LEU A 510 4.61 -10.99 -6.30
C LEU A 510 4.77 -11.07 -4.79
N GLY A 511 3.66 -11.07 -4.05
CA GLY A 511 3.62 -11.36 -2.62
C GLY A 511 2.86 -12.67 -2.34
N LEU A 512 3.30 -13.44 -1.34
CA LEU A 512 2.68 -14.71 -0.93
C LEU A 512 3.02 -15.03 0.53
N GLY A 513 2.05 -15.54 1.28
CA GLY A 513 2.26 -16.10 2.63
C GLY A 513 1.15 -15.72 3.62
N SER A 514 1.49 -15.32 4.84
CA SER A 514 0.56 -15.04 5.94
C SER A 514 0.45 -13.55 6.29
N GLU A 515 -0.07 -13.22 7.47
CA GLU A 515 -0.13 -11.85 8.01
C GLU A 515 1.25 -11.21 8.20
N ALA A 516 2.29 -12.03 8.43
CA ALA A 516 3.68 -11.57 8.47
C ALA A 516 4.15 -11.01 7.11
N ASP A 517 3.53 -11.39 6.00
CA ASP A 517 3.97 -11.03 4.64
C ASP A 517 3.51 -9.62 4.21
N VAL A 518 3.83 -8.61 5.03
CA VAL A 518 3.72 -7.18 4.71
C VAL A 518 5.07 -6.71 4.18
N HIS A 519 5.22 -6.66 2.85
CA HIS A 519 6.50 -6.35 2.20
C HIS A 519 6.55 -4.96 1.60
N GLY A 520 7.56 -4.16 1.94
CA GLY A 520 7.92 -2.95 1.20
C GLY A 520 9.09 -3.20 0.26
N ALA A 521 8.85 -3.59 -0.99
CA ALA A 521 9.91 -3.93 -1.95
C ALA A 521 10.63 -2.67 -2.47
N VAL A 522 11.80 -2.35 -1.92
CA VAL A 522 12.58 -1.13 -2.24
C VAL A 522 13.71 -1.44 -3.22
N PHE A 523 13.91 -0.54 -4.18
CA PHE A 523 15.02 -0.57 -5.14
C PHE A 523 16.06 0.49 -4.81
N GLN A 524 17.18 0.10 -4.21
CA GLN A 524 18.22 1.04 -3.83
C GLN A 524 18.83 1.73 -5.06
N GLY A 525 19.01 3.05 -4.99
CA GLY A 525 19.78 3.83 -5.97
C GLY A 525 19.07 4.19 -7.29
N ASN A 526 17.93 3.56 -7.59
CA ASN A 526 17.09 3.82 -8.76
C ASN A 526 15.62 3.97 -8.34
N THR A 527 14.77 4.46 -9.24
CA THR A 527 13.33 4.67 -8.97
C THR A 527 12.47 3.88 -9.95
N LEU A 528 11.29 3.49 -9.51
CA LEU A 528 10.26 2.81 -10.28
C LEU A 528 9.23 3.79 -10.86
N GLN A 529 8.57 3.36 -11.93
CA GLN A 529 7.41 4.03 -12.49
C GLN A 529 6.23 3.05 -12.55
N MET A 530 5.11 3.44 -11.95
CA MET A 530 3.87 2.68 -11.90
C MET A 530 2.69 3.62 -12.13
N ASN A 531 1.77 3.30 -13.04
CA ASN A 531 0.59 4.11 -13.34
C ASN A 531 0.88 5.61 -13.63
N GLY A 532 2.05 5.91 -14.20
CA GLY A 532 2.50 7.29 -14.45
C GLY A 532 2.96 8.06 -13.21
N MET A 533 3.08 7.40 -12.07
CA MET A 533 3.63 7.92 -10.83
C MET A 533 5.06 7.44 -10.61
N ARG A 534 5.82 8.22 -9.84
CA ARG A 534 7.17 7.89 -9.38
C ARG A 534 7.10 7.26 -8.00
N LYS A 535 7.70 6.08 -7.86
CA LYS A 535 7.85 5.35 -6.61
C LYS A 535 9.27 4.80 -6.49
N ASP A 536 9.67 4.37 -5.31
CA ASP A 536 10.93 3.67 -5.04
C ASP A 536 10.71 2.33 -4.33
N SER A 537 9.55 2.21 -3.70
CA SER A 537 9.02 1.02 -3.06
C SER A 537 7.73 0.53 -3.73
N THR A 538 7.35 -0.70 -3.43
CA THR A 538 6.03 -1.24 -3.74
C THR A 538 5.59 -2.15 -2.61
N SER A 539 4.40 -1.89 -2.07
CA SER A 539 3.81 -2.73 -1.03
C SER A 539 3.26 -4.01 -1.64
N LEU A 540 3.63 -5.17 -1.06
CA LEU A 540 3.15 -6.49 -1.48
C LEU A 540 2.64 -7.24 -0.25
N PHE A 541 1.49 -7.87 -0.43
CA PHE A 541 0.78 -8.75 0.50
C PHE A 541 0.53 -10.11 -0.17
N PRO A 542 0.09 -11.14 0.57
CA PRO A 542 -0.23 -12.43 -0.04
C PRO A 542 -1.20 -12.32 -1.22
N HIS A 543 -0.85 -12.96 -2.34
CA HIS A 543 -1.64 -12.95 -3.58
C HIS A 543 -1.86 -11.55 -4.19
N THR A 544 -0.96 -10.60 -3.90
CA THR A 544 -0.94 -9.30 -4.59
C THR A 544 0.22 -9.21 -5.57
N PHE A 545 0.01 -8.42 -6.62
CA PHE A 545 0.92 -8.37 -7.76
C PHE A 545 1.12 -6.94 -8.21
N ALA A 546 2.34 -6.64 -8.67
CA ALA A 546 2.67 -5.37 -9.28
C ALA A 546 3.49 -5.55 -10.56
N THR A 547 3.32 -4.61 -11.47
CA THR A 547 4.17 -4.44 -12.65
C THR A 547 4.75 -3.03 -12.61
N ALA A 548 6.07 -2.95 -12.43
CA ALA A 548 6.79 -1.68 -12.33
C ALA A 548 7.83 -1.56 -13.45
N PHE A 549 8.03 -0.34 -13.93
CA PHE A 549 9.02 -0.06 -14.97
C PHE A 549 10.19 0.73 -14.39
N MET A 550 11.40 0.41 -14.84
CA MET A 550 12.62 1.10 -14.46
C MET A 550 13.49 1.36 -15.69
N GLN A 551 14.12 2.53 -15.71
CA GLN A 551 15.25 2.81 -16.60
C GLN A 551 16.46 3.16 -15.71
N PRO A 552 17.41 2.24 -15.53
CA PRO A 552 18.50 2.45 -14.59
C PRO A 552 19.50 3.46 -15.15
N ASP A 553 19.82 4.48 -14.35
CA ASP A 553 20.75 5.57 -14.68
C ASP A 553 21.94 5.66 -13.71
N ASN A 554 21.90 4.89 -12.63
CA ASN A 554 22.95 4.84 -11.63
C ASN A 554 23.77 3.56 -11.82
N LYS A 555 25.07 3.70 -12.09
CA LYS A 555 26.00 2.57 -12.29
C LYS A 555 26.48 2.05 -10.94
N GLY A 556 26.57 0.73 -10.79
CA GLY A 556 27.05 0.13 -9.55
C GLY A 556 26.36 -1.19 -9.24
N VAL A 557 26.56 -1.64 -8.01
CA VAL A 557 25.82 -2.79 -7.44
C VAL A 557 24.97 -2.24 -6.31
N PHE A 558 23.69 -2.54 -6.36
CA PHE A 558 22.67 -2.03 -5.47
C PHE A 558 21.86 -3.19 -4.89
N GLU A 559 21.10 -2.91 -3.84
CA GLU A 559 20.21 -3.89 -3.22
C GLU A 559 18.76 -3.70 -3.65
N ILE A 560 18.04 -4.82 -3.78
CA ILE A 560 16.58 -4.87 -3.74
C ILE A 560 16.25 -5.57 -2.42
N TYR A 561 15.50 -4.93 -1.55
CA TYR A 561 15.27 -5.45 -0.21
C TYR A 561 13.86 -5.13 0.28
N CYS A 562 13.41 -5.86 1.29
CA CYS A 562 12.17 -5.56 1.99
C CYS A 562 12.42 -4.48 3.06
N GLN A 563 11.65 -3.39 3.03
CA GLN A 563 11.78 -2.26 3.96
C GLN A 563 11.27 -2.58 5.37
N THR A 564 10.45 -3.61 5.51
CA THR A 564 10.02 -4.20 6.78
C THR A 564 11.25 -4.69 7.54
N SER A 565 11.50 -4.14 8.73
CA SER A 565 12.82 -4.14 9.37
C SER A 565 13.30 -5.53 9.79
N ASN A 566 12.39 -6.35 10.33
CA ASN A 566 12.67 -7.73 10.69
C ASN A 566 12.90 -8.61 9.45
N HIS A 567 12.15 -8.44 8.35
CA HIS A 567 12.44 -9.10 7.07
C HIS A 567 13.83 -8.75 6.55
N TYR A 568 14.21 -7.47 6.61
CA TYR A 568 15.54 -7.00 6.21
C TYR A 568 16.65 -7.66 7.04
N GLN A 569 16.51 -7.66 8.37
CA GLN A 569 17.47 -8.28 9.28
C GLN A 569 17.54 -9.80 9.12
N ALA A 570 16.41 -10.44 8.81
CA ALA A 570 16.31 -11.87 8.55
C ALA A 570 16.87 -12.28 7.18
N GLY A 571 17.20 -11.32 6.31
CA GLY A 571 17.94 -11.58 5.07
C GLY A 571 17.11 -11.45 3.79
N MET A 572 15.92 -10.86 3.82
CA MET A 572 15.09 -10.61 2.65
C MET A 572 15.65 -9.44 1.81
N ARG A 573 16.81 -9.68 1.20
CA ARG A 573 17.54 -8.74 0.34
C ARG A 573 18.35 -9.48 -0.71
N VAL A 574 18.43 -8.88 -1.89
CA VAL A 574 19.16 -9.39 -3.07
C VAL A 574 19.95 -8.27 -3.72
N ARG A 575 20.94 -8.62 -4.55
CA ARG A 575 21.78 -7.63 -5.25
C ARG A 575 21.44 -7.60 -6.73
N TYR A 576 21.41 -6.41 -7.31
CA TYR A 576 21.35 -6.23 -8.76
C TYR A 576 22.49 -5.33 -9.24
N SER A 577 22.98 -5.60 -10.45
CA SER A 577 24.13 -4.91 -11.02
C SER A 577 23.72 -4.05 -12.22
N VAL A 578 24.18 -2.80 -12.26
CA VAL A 578 23.98 -1.88 -13.38
C VAL A 578 25.33 -1.61 -14.03
N SER A 579 25.50 -2.06 -15.26
CA SER A 579 26.77 -2.00 -16.00
C SER A 579 26.66 -1.21 -17.32
N LYS A 580 27.81 -0.77 -17.85
CA LYS A 580 27.88 -0.08 -19.15
C LYS A 580 28.02 -1.09 -20.28
N CYS A 581 26.95 -1.33 -21.04
CA CYS A 581 26.92 -2.33 -22.11
C CYS A 581 27.01 -1.76 -23.54
N GLY A 582 27.42 -0.49 -23.70
CA GLY A 582 27.69 0.09 -25.02
C GLY A 582 26.48 0.59 -25.81
N LYS A 583 25.30 0.74 -25.19
CA LYS A 583 24.21 1.57 -25.75
C LYS A 583 24.72 3.01 -25.90
N ARG A 584 24.30 3.71 -26.98
CA ARG A 584 24.69 5.11 -27.25
C ARG A 584 24.39 5.95 -26.01
N ASP A 585 25.35 6.78 -25.59
CA ASP A 585 25.15 7.76 -24.53
C ASP A 585 23.82 8.49 -24.79
N VAL A 586 22.88 8.36 -23.86
CA VAL A 586 21.70 9.22 -23.81
C VAL A 586 22.22 10.66 -23.82
N ALA A 587 21.51 11.57 -24.51
CA ALA A 587 21.89 12.98 -24.56
C ALA A 587 22.25 13.46 -23.14
N PRO A 588 23.39 14.16 -22.95
CA PRO A 588 23.86 14.53 -21.62
C PRO A 588 22.73 15.22 -20.86
N ALA A 589 22.45 14.73 -19.64
CA ALA A 589 21.46 15.32 -18.78
C ALA A 589 21.69 16.84 -18.72
N PRO A 590 20.62 17.66 -18.78
CA PRO A 590 20.78 19.10 -18.68
C PRO A 590 21.62 19.43 -17.44
N PRO A 591 22.56 20.40 -17.51
CA PRO A 591 23.39 20.72 -16.37
C PRO A 591 22.50 21.11 -15.19
N TYR A 592 22.74 20.49 -14.04
CA TYR A 592 22.04 20.82 -12.80
C TYR A 592 22.17 22.33 -12.54
N ARG A 593 21.05 22.98 -12.25
CA ARG A 593 20.97 24.43 -12.02
C ARG A 593 20.50 24.66 -10.60
N GLY A 594 21.38 25.24 -9.78
CA GLY A 594 21.07 25.56 -8.38
C GLY A 594 21.61 24.50 -7.43
N VAL A 595 22.17 24.98 -6.32
CA VAL A 595 22.68 24.15 -5.23
C VAL A 595 21.99 24.61 -3.96
N ARG A 596 21.29 23.72 -3.28
CA ARG A 596 20.75 23.94 -1.93
C ARG A 596 21.68 23.30 -0.93
N THR A 597 22.10 24.06 0.08
CA THR A 597 22.99 23.54 1.12
C THR A 597 22.24 23.50 2.45
N TYR A 598 22.22 22.34 3.08
CA TYR A 598 21.64 22.12 4.40
C TYR A 598 22.75 21.72 5.38
N TYR A 599 22.72 22.30 6.58
CA TYR A 599 23.66 21.95 7.65
C TYR A 599 22.88 21.15 8.69
N ILE A 600 23.15 19.85 8.79
CA ILE A 600 22.40 18.92 9.65
C ILE A 600 23.38 18.26 10.62
N ALA A 601 22.98 18.10 11.88
CA ALA A 601 23.72 17.29 12.83
C ALA A 601 22.87 16.17 13.40
N ALA A 602 23.49 15.03 13.71
CA ALA A 602 22.89 14.00 14.57
C ALA A 602 23.19 14.35 16.03
N GLU A 603 22.16 14.56 16.84
CA GLU A 603 22.25 14.95 18.24
C GLU A 603 21.60 13.92 19.15
N GLU A 604 22.26 13.61 20.27
CA GLU A 604 21.69 12.80 21.33
C GLU A 604 20.91 13.69 22.31
N LEU A 605 19.66 13.34 22.59
CA LEU A 605 18.80 14.06 23.53
C LEU A 605 17.90 13.11 24.32
N GLU A 606 17.30 13.62 25.39
CA GLU A 606 16.20 12.95 26.09
C GLU A 606 14.89 13.28 25.36
N TRP A 607 14.18 12.24 24.94
CA TRP A 607 12.90 12.30 24.25
C TRP A 607 11.80 11.74 25.15
N ASP A 608 10.75 12.53 25.36
CA ASP A 608 9.56 12.12 26.14
C ASP A 608 8.38 11.87 25.18
N TYR A 609 7.94 10.64 24.99
CA TYR A 609 6.86 10.32 24.06
C TYR A 609 5.50 10.92 24.47
N ALA A 610 5.27 11.11 25.78
CA ALA A 610 4.00 11.59 26.34
C ALA A 610 4.22 12.55 27.52
N PRO A 611 4.71 13.78 27.26
CA PRO A 611 5.00 14.75 28.32
C PRO A 611 3.74 15.22 29.08
N ASP A 612 2.57 15.20 28.44
CA ASP A 612 1.27 15.44 29.08
C ASP A 612 0.37 14.19 28.97
N ARG A 613 -0.11 13.70 30.12
CA ARG A 613 -1.04 12.57 30.25
C ARG A 613 -2.49 13.01 30.46
N SER A 614 -2.79 14.31 30.35
CA SER A 614 -4.14 14.84 30.58
C SER A 614 -5.17 14.28 29.58
N TRP A 615 -4.78 14.18 28.32
CA TRP A 615 -5.62 13.60 27.25
C TRP A 615 -5.90 12.11 27.46
N GLU A 616 -4.84 11.32 27.68
CA GLU A 616 -4.92 9.89 28.00
C GLU A 616 -5.88 9.62 29.18
N ARG A 617 -5.74 10.36 30.28
CA ARG A 617 -6.62 10.22 31.45
C ARG A 617 -8.06 10.66 31.22
N GLU A 618 -8.30 11.67 30.38
CA GLU A 618 -9.66 12.08 30.01
C GLU A 618 -10.33 11.00 29.15
N ARG A 619 -9.59 10.42 28.20
CA ARG A 619 -10.09 9.38 27.31
C ARG A 619 -10.41 8.08 28.04
N HIS A 620 -9.52 7.62 28.92
CA HIS A 620 -9.72 6.38 29.68
C HIS A 620 -10.46 6.55 31.01
N SER A 621 -11.10 7.70 31.27
CA SER A 621 -11.77 7.94 32.55
C SER A 621 -12.91 6.96 32.88
N HIS A 622 -13.41 6.23 31.88
CA HIS A 622 -14.48 5.25 32.00
C HIS A 622 -13.99 3.79 32.03
N SER A 623 -12.69 3.53 31.87
CA SER A 623 -12.09 2.21 31.98
C SER A 623 -11.49 1.98 33.37
N THR A 624 -11.56 0.76 33.89
CA THR A 624 -10.95 0.36 35.17
C THR A 624 -9.44 0.18 35.06
N GLU A 625 -8.92 -0.15 33.88
CA GLU A 625 -7.49 -0.31 33.58
C GLU A 625 -7.14 0.48 32.31
N SER A 626 -6.04 1.23 32.34
CA SER A 626 -5.57 2.03 31.19
C SER A 626 -4.54 1.22 30.41
N TYR A 627 -4.81 0.92 29.15
CA TYR A 627 -3.83 0.27 28.25
C TYR A 627 -2.50 1.06 28.18
N ALA A 628 -2.59 2.38 28.34
CA ALA A 628 -1.43 3.28 28.39
C ALA A 628 -0.45 2.98 29.53
N ASP A 629 -0.86 2.28 30.58
CA ASP A 629 0.05 1.95 31.68
C ASP A 629 1.14 0.95 31.27
N ILE A 630 0.92 0.14 30.22
CA ILE A 630 1.97 -0.73 29.67
C ILE A 630 3.13 0.11 29.14
N PHE A 631 2.86 1.19 28.40
CA PHE A 631 3.88 2.01 27.73
C PHE A 631 4.37 3.21 28.57
N LEU A 632 3.51 3.78 29.40
CA LEU A 632 3.79 5.05 30.09
C LEU A 632 4.11 4.88 31.58
N SER A 633 3.90 3.69 32.16
CA SER A 633 4.29 3.42 33.55
C SER A 633 5.80 3.21 33.65
N ASN A 634 6.39 3.71 34.73
CA ASN A 634 7.78 3.47 35.10
C ASN A 634 7.91 2.65 36.39
N GLU A 635 6.87 1.87 36.70
CA GLU A 635 6.83 0.97 37.84
C GLU A 635 7.10 -0.48 37.39
N ASN A 636 7.38 -1.38 38.34
CA ASN A 636 7.57 -2.82 38.08
C ASN A 636 8.66 -3.15 37.03
N GLY A 637 9.70 -2.33 36.91
CA GLY A 637 10.81 -2.55 35.97
C GLY A 637 10.62 -1.92 34.58
N LEU A 638 9.48 -1.29 34.30
CA LEU A 638 9.22 -0.60 33.03
C LEU A 638 9.93 0.77 32.96
N LEU A 639 10.20 1.26 31.76
CA LEU A 639 10.97 2.49 31.52
C LEU A 639 10.09 3.76 31.49
N GLY A 640 8.82 3.62 31.12
CA GLY A 640 7.88 4.72 30.95
C GLY A 640 8.11 5.52 29.66
N SER A 641 7.81 6.81 29.66
CA SER A 641 7.75 7.61 28.42
C SER A 641 9.06 8.25 27.96
N ARG A 642 10.15 8.14 28.74
CA ARG A 642 11.40 8.91 28.51
C ARG A 642 12.54 8.03 28.07
N TYR A 643 13.17 8.39 26.96
CA TYR A 643 14.26 7.64 26.35
C TYR A 643 15.34 8.59 25.83
N LYS A 644 16.60 8.17 25.92
CA LYS A 644 17.68 8.78 25.16
C LYS A 644 17.59 8.32 23.70
N LYS A 645 17.64 9.29 22.79
CA LYS A 645 17.51 9.09 21.33
C LYS A 645 18.53 9.92 20.56
N ALA A 646 18.79 9.54 19.32
CA ALA A 646 19.58 10.32 18.37
C ALA A 646 18.67 10.87 17.27
N VAL A 647 18.74 12.18 16.99
CA VAL A 647 17.83 12.85 16.03
C VAL A 647 18.57 13.81 15.12
N TYR A 648 18.06 14.02 13.91
CA TYR A 648 18.58 15.03 13.00
C TYR A 648 18.09 16.43 13.40
N ARG A 649 19.00 17.41 13.45
CA ARG A 649 18.68 18.83 13.71
C ARG A 649 19.38 19.74 12.71
N GLU A 650 18.70 20.79 12.28
CA GLU A 650 19.23 21.76 11.32
C GLU A 650 19.98 22.90 12.02
N TYR A 651 21.04 23.37 11.38
CA TYR A 651 21.88 24.47 11.80
C TYR A 651 21.89 25.58 10.75
N THR A 652 22.18 26.80 11.16
CA THR A 652 22.19 27.97 10.26
C THR A 652 23.36 27.96 9.27
N ASP A 653 24.49 27.35 9.65
CA ASP A 653 25.72 27.32 8.86
C ASP A 653 26.64 26.15 9.27
N GLY A 654 27.74 25.98 8.52
CA GLY A 654 28.72 24.92 8.72
C GLY A 654 29.61 25.07 9.95
N THR A 655 29.41 26.08 10.80
CA THR A 655 30.08 26.17 12.10
C THR A 655 29.42 25.29 13.15
N PHE A 656 28.16 24.87 12.94
CA PHE A 656 27.35 24.06 13.86
C PHE A 656 27.28 24.65 15.29
N LYS A 657 27.23 25.99 15.39
CA LYS A 657 27.12 26.69 16.68
C LYS A 657 25.70 27.15 17.00
N THR A 658 24.92 27.50 15.98
CA THR A 658 23.58 28.05 16.14
C THR A 658 22.55 27.10 15.52
N PRO A 659 21.78 26.38 16.35
CA PRO A 659 20.70 25.55 15.84
C PRO A 659 19.64 26.43 15.22
N LYS A 660 19.06 25.99 14.09
CA LYS A 660 17.96 26.69 13.44
C LYS A 660 16.68 26.42 14.23
N ALA A 661 16.09 27.47 14.77
CA ALA A 661 14.85 27.35 15.52
C ALA A 661 13.72 26.86 14.60
N ARG A 662 12.97 25.84 15.03
CA ARG A 662 11.74 25.43 14.38
C ARG A 662 10.71 26.55 14.49
N THR A 663 10.04 26.85 13.39
CA THR A 663 8.94 27.83 13.38
C THR A 663 7.64 27.14 13.78
N ASN A 664 6.56 27.90 14.00
CA ASN A 664 5.23 27.32 14.28
C ASN A 664 4.78 26.31 13.21
N GLY A 665 5.28 26.44 11.96
CA GLY A 665 4.97 25.50 10.88
C GLY A 665 5.80 24.22 10.88
N ASP A 666 6.82 24.11 11.74
CA ASP A 666 7.72 22.96 11.85
C ASP A 666 7.58 22.22 13.19
N GLU A 667 6.76 22.73 14.11
CA GLU A 667 6.58 22.15 15.45
C GLU A 667 6.07 20.70 15.37
N HIS A 668 5.22 20.40 14.38
CA HIS A 668 4.68 19.07 14.14
C HIS A 668 5.73 18.03 13.77
N LEU A 669 6.93 18.42 13.32
CA LEU A 669 7.96 17.46 12.92
C LEU A 669 8.40 16.55 14.07
N GLY A 670 8.23 16.97 15.34
CA GLY A 670 8.50 16.11 16.49
C GLY A 670 9.91 15.51 16.43
N ILE A 671 10.00 14.18 16.42
CA ILE A 671 11.28 13.47 16.36
C ILE A 671 11.99 13.61 15.01
N LEU A 672 11.23 13.78 13.92
CA LEU A 672 11.75 13.86 12.56
C LEU A 672 12.86 14.91 12.42
N GLY A 673 13.76 14.66 11.48
CA GLY A 673 14.69 15.67 10.99
C GLY A 673 14.00 16.86 10.30
N PRO A 674 14.76 17.89 9.94
CA PRO A 674 14.24 19.03 9.18
C PRO A 674 13.58 18.60 7.86
N PHE A 675 12.52 19.29 7.45
CA PHE A 675 11.85 19.00 6.19
C PHE A 675 12.65 19.56 5.00
N LEU A 676 13.38 18.67 4.31
CA LEU A 676 14.23 19.03 3.18
C LEU A 676 13.39 19.18 1.91
N GLY A 677 13.72 20.16 1.07
CA GLY A 677 12.97 20.43 -0.16
C GLY A 677 13.91 20.67 -1.35
N ALA A 678 13.58 20.08 -2.48
CA ALA A 678 14.34 20.25 -3.72
C ALA A 678 13.46 20.29 -4.96
N GLU A 679 13.94 20.97 -6.00
CA GLU A 679 13.34 20.91 -7.32
C GLU A 679 14.13 19.99 -8.26
N VAL A 680 13.43 19.40 -9.22
CA VAL A 680 14.06 18.64 -10.31
C VAL A 680 15.09 19.51 -11.03
N GLY A 681 16.32 19.01 -11.12
CA GLY A 681 17.48 19.67 -11.71
C GLY A 681 18.36 20.43 -10.72
N GLU A 682 18.08 20.39 -9.42
CA GLU A 682 18.94 20.93 -8.36
C GLU A 682 19.92 19.86 -7.80
N ILE A 683 20.89 20.34 -7.02
CA ILE A 683 21.78 19.51 -6.19
C ILE A 683 21.55 19.90 -4.72
N LEU A 684 21.35 18.91 -3.86
CA LEU A 684 21.36 19.10 -2.40
C LEU A 684 22.74 18.72 -1.86
N ASN A 685 23.39 19.70 -1.24
CA ASN A 685 24.58 19.49 -0.43
C ASN A 685 24.15 19.40 1.04
N VAL A 686 24.19 18.20 1.60
CA VAL A 686 23.90 17.97 3.02
C VAL A 686 25.24 17.90 3.76
N VAL A 687 25.60 18.99 4.43
CA VAL A 687 26.76 19.06 5.30
C VAL A 687 26.35 18.48 6.65
N PHE A 688 26.75 17.25 6.91
CA PHE A 688 26.36 16.48 8.07
C PHE A 688 27.48 16.45 9.10
N LYS A 689 27.15 16.79 10.35
CA LYS A 689 28.05 16.63 11.50
C LYS A 689 27.52 15.55 12.44
N ASN A 690 28.36 14.59 12.79
CA ASN A 690 27.99 13.60 13.78
C ASN A 690 28.39 14.08 15.19
N ASN A 691 27.44 14.59 15.99
CA ASN A 691 27.68 14.95 17.39
C ASN A 691 27.33 13.80 18.36
N ALA A 692 26.86 12.66 17.85
CA ALA A 692 26.51 11.51 18.67
C ALA A 692 27.75 10.70 19.07
N THR A 693 27.55 9.72 19.95
CA THR A 693 28.63 8.89 20.52
C THR A 693 29.06 7.73 19.64
N ARG A 694 28.39 7.49 18.51
CA ARG A 694 28.64 6.37 17.59
C ARG A 694 28.58 6.80 16.13
N PRO A 695 29.14 6.02 15.18
CA PRO A 695 29.10 6.34 13.76
C PRO A 695 27.67 6.33 13.23
N TYR A 696 27.33 7.35 12.44
CA TYR A 696 26.06 7.48 11.73
C TYR A 696 26.31 8.02 10.32
N SER A 697 25.29 7.96 9.48
CA SER A 697 25.33 8.49 8.11
C SER A 697 24.01 9.19 7.77
N ILE A 698 23.89 9.73 6.56
CA ILE A 698 22.62 10.24 6.05
C ILE A 698 22.50 9.87 4.57
N HIS A 699 21.42 9.18 4.23
CA HIS A 699 21.07 8.69 2.90
C HIS A 699 19.62 9.03 2.62
N ALA A 700 19.27 9.34 1.37
CA ALA A 700 17.91 9.65 0.98
C ALA A 700 17.38 8.73 -0.11
N HIS A 701 16.10 8.38 0.03
CA HIS A 701 15.32 7.68 -0.99
C HIS A 701 15.11 8.55 -2.24
N GLY A 702 14.89 7.91 -3.38
CA GLY A 702 14.56 8.54 -4.67
C GLY A 702 15.66 9.34 -5.37
N VAL A 703 16.59 9.96 -4.64
CA VAL A 703 17.66 10.81 -5.19
C VAL A 703 18.80 10.02 -5.84
N LEU A 704 19.66 10.70 -6.60
CA LEU A 704 20.88 10.13 -7.16
C LEU A 704 22.07 10.53 -6.31
N GLU A 705 22.68 9.57 -5.62
CA GLU A 705 23.90 9.80 -4.85
C GLU A 705 25.14 9.64 -5.72
N ARG A 706 26.04 10.63 -5.67
CA ARG A 706 27.22 10.68 -6.55
C ARG A 706 28.30 9.67 -6.20
N GLN A 707 28.36 9.27 -4.93
CA GLN A 707 29.29 8.25 -4.46
C GLN A 707 28.65 6.88 -4.66
N THR A 708 29.17 6.11 -5.60
CA THR A 708 28.68 4.76 -5.90
C THR A 708 29.28 3.76 -4.90
N GLY A 709 28.46 3.01 -4.18
CA GLY A 709 28.90 1.89 -3.33
C GLY A 709 28.48 2.01 -1.87
N GLN A 710 29.42 1.76 -0.95
CA GLN A 710 29.14 1.78 0.50
C GLN A 710 28.81 3.21 0.98
N PRO A 711 27.82 3.37 1.88
CA PRO A 711 27.43 4.66 2.40
C PRO A 711 28.62 5.34 3.08
N GLN A 712 28.84 6.62 2.79
CA GLN A 712 29.88 7.38 3.47
C GLN A 712 29.49 7.48 4.95
N VAL A 713 30.37 7.03 5.85
CA VAL A 713 30.10 7.03 7.29
C VAL A 713 30.75 8.25 7.93
N ALA A 714 30.05 8.92 8.85
CA ALA A 714 30.62 9.97 9.69
C ALA A 714 30.87 9.42 11.09
N ASN A 715 32.13 9.37 11.53
CA ASN A 715 32.46 8.98 12.91
C ASN A 715 32.11 10.13 13.87
N PRO A 716 32.00 9.88 15.18
CA PRO A 716 31.79 10.92 16.18
C PRO A 716 32.77 12.10 16.03
N GLY A 717 32.24 13.31 15.85
CA GLY A 717 32.99 14.54 15.63
C GLY A 717 33.30 14.88 14.17
N ASP A 718 33.14 13.94 13.23
CA ASP A 718 33.39 14.16 11.81
C ASP A 718 32.33 15.08 11.19
N ILE A 719 32.75 15.83 10.16
CA ILE A 719 31.86 16.56 9.25
C ILE A 719 32.03 15.98 7.86
N VAL A 720 30.95 15.45 7.31
CA VAL A 720 30.90 14.81 5.99
C VAL A 720 29.87 15.54 5.13
N THR A 721 30.17 15.75 3.85
CA THR A 721 29.22 16.38 2.91
C THR A 721 28.70 15.34 1.93
N TYR A 722 27.40 15.12 1.97
CA TYR A 722 26.67 14.24 1.06
C TYR A 722 26.11 15.09 -0.07
N GLN A 723 26.28 14.63 -1.31
CA GLN A 723 25.83 15.33 -2.51
C GLN A 723 24.76 14.49 -3.20
N TRP A 724 23.52 14.98 -3.16
CA TRP A 724 22.36 14.37 -3.80
C TRP A 724 21.97 15.15 -5.04
N GLU A 725 22.06 14.50 -6.20
CA GLU A 725 21.59 15.03 -7.46
C GLU A 725 20.10 14.70 -7.61
N VAL A 726 19.30 15.65 -8.11
CA VAL A 726 17.85 15.46 -8.31
C VAL A 726 17.53 15.41 -9.80
N PRO A 727 17.76 14.26 -10.47
CA PRO A 727 17.34 14.05 -11.85
C PRO A 727 15.81 14.03 -11.99
N GLU A 728 15.31 14.03 -13.23
CA GLU A 728 13.87 13.94 -13.53
C GLU A 728 13.22 12.69 -12.93
N ARG A 729 13.96 11.58 -12.85
CA ARG A 729 13.49 10.34 -12.21
C ARG A 729 13.40 10.41 -10.69
N SER A 730 14.02 11.39 -10.03
CA SER A 730 13.85 11.61 -8.58
C SER A 730 12.63 12.47 -8.24
N GLY A 731 12.02 13.10 -9.24
CA GLY A 731 10.87 13.97 -9.06
C GLY A 731 9.54 13.38 -9.53
N PRO A 732 8.46 14.16 -9.40
CA PRO A 732 7.10 13.72 -9.71
C PRO A 732 6.96 13.28 -11.17
N GLY A 733 6.39 12.09 -11.38
CA GLY A 733 5.93 11.59 -12.66
C GLY A 733 4.77 12.40 -13.25
N PRO A 734 4.28 12.06 -14.45
CA PRO A 734 3.18 12.79 -15.11
C PRO A 734 1.88 12.83 -14.30
N ASN A 735 1.58 11.75 -13.55
CA ASN A 735 0.32 11.62 -12.81
C ASN A 735 0.46 11.97 -11.30
N ASP A 736 1.67 12.29 -10.85
CA ASP A 736 1.90 12.72 -9.47
C ASP A 736 1.41 14.17 -9.23
N SER A 737 1.33 14.56 -7.96
CA SER A 737 1.17 15.96 -7.59
C SER A 737 2.44 16.79 -7.82
N ALA A 738 2.39 18.09 -7.50
CA ALA A 738 3.50 19.02 -7.75
C ALA A 738 4.80 18.62 -7.04
N CYS A 739 4.68 17.88 -5.93
CA CYS A 739 5.78 17.31 -5.16
C CYS A 739 5.45 15.87 -4.77
N ILE A 740 6.50 15.09 -4.51
CA ILE A 740 6.42 13.73 -3.95
C ILE A 740 7.29 13.64 -2.69
N PRO A 741 6.88 12.85 -1.69
CA PRO A 741 7.71 12.55 -0.51
C PRO A 741 8.74 11.46 -0.78
N TRP A 742 9.88 11.63 -0.14
CA TRP A 742 10.90 10.63 0.13
C TRP A 742 11.29 10.74 1.60
N ILE A 743 12.05 9.78 2.10
CA ILE A 743 12.67 9.86 3.42
C ILE A 743 14.19 9.91 3.32
N TYR A 744 14.82 10.38 4.37
CA TYR A 744 16.25 10.21 4.59
C TYR A 744 16.52 9.67 6.00
N TYR A 745 17.54 8.84 6.13
CA TYR A 745 17.86 8.07 7.33
C TYR A 745 19.33 7.62 7.31
N SER A 746 19.83 7.03 8.39
CA SER A 746 21.20 6.49 8.43
C SER A 746 21.24 5.08 7.85
N MET A 747 22.27 4.78 7.06
CA MET A 747 22.57 3.49 6.44
C MET A 747 23.70 2.71 7.13
N VAL A 748 24.16 3.14 8.31
CA VAL A 748 25.19 2.38 9.07
C VAL A 748 24.58 1.10 9.62
N ASP A 749 23.49 1.23 10.38
CA ASP A 749 22.57 0.15 10.71
C ASP A 749 21.15 0.67 10.46
N PRO A 750 20.56 0.40 9.28
CA PRO A 750 19.32 1.06 8.86
C PRO A 750 18.14 0.78 9.80
N VAL A 751 18.17 -0.34 10.54
CA VAL A 751 17.12 -0.69 11.49
C VAL A 751 17.38 -0.04 12.85
N LYS A 752 18.55 -0.29 13.45
CA LYS A 752 18.84 0.23 14.80
C LYS A 752 18.95 1.76 14.82
N ASP A 753 19.49 2.36 13.76
CA ASP A 753 19.63 3.83 13.66
C ASP A 753 18.27 4.51 13.52
N MET A 754 17.35 3.91 12.75
CA MET A 754 15.98 4.40 12.59
C MET A 754 15.23 4.35 13.92
N TYR A 755 15.22 3.21 14.61
CA TYR A 755 14.57 3.07 15.92
C TYR A 755 15.21 3.95 16.99
N SER A 756 16.51 4.24 16.88
CA SER A 756 17.20 5.21 17.74
C SER A 756 16.74 6.66 17.51
N GLY A 757 16.09 6.97 16.37
CA GLY A 757 15.44 8.25 16.07
C GLY A 757 15.90 8.97 14.80
N LEU A 758 16.79 8.37 14.00
CA LEU A 758 17.41 9.03 12.84
C LEU A 758 16.61 8.85 11.55
N ILE A 759 15.56 9.64 11.40
CA ILE A 759 14.71 9.69 10.20
C ILE A 759 14.23 11.11 9.92
N GLY A 760 14.05 11.48 8.66
CA GLY A 760 13.46 12.75 8.29
C GLY A 760 12.84 12.78 6.89
N PRO A 761 11.97 13.76 6.60
CA PRO A 761 11.26 13.86 5.33
C PRO A 761 12.04 14.69 4.29
N LEU A 762 12.00 14.24 3.04
CA LEU A 762 12.48 14.96 1.87
C LEU A 762 11.30 15.11 0.89
N LYS A 763 11.05 16.31 0.38
CA LYS A 763 10.13 16.51 -0.75
C LYS A 763 10.89 16.88 -2.00
N VAL A 764 10.57 16.22 -3.10
CA VAL A 764 11.07 16.59 -4.43
C VAL A 764 9.93 17.09 -5.28
N CYS A 765 10.10 18.29 -5.81
CA CYS A 765 9.07 19.03 -6.51
C CYS A 765 9.43 19.26 -7.98
N ARG A 766 8.41 19.46 -8.81
CA ARG A 766 8.61 19.90 -10.19
C ARG A 766 9.33 21.26 -10.20
N LYS A 767 10.10 21.48 -11.25
CA LYS A 767 10.85 22.72 -11.45
C LYS A 767 9.91 23.94 -11.40
N GLY A 768 10.25 24.91 -10.56
CA GLY A 768 9.50 26.14 -10.34
C GLY A 768 8.28 26.01 -9.42
N ALA A 769 8.04 24.86 -8.78
CA ALA A 769 6.93 24.67 -7.85
C ALA A 769 7.25 25.18 -6.43
N LEU A 770 8.52 25.29 -6.06
CA LEU A 770 8.97 25.77 -4.75
C LEU A 770 9.25 27.27 -4.76
N GLN A 771 8.96 27.90 -3.63
CA GLN A 771 9.39 29.25 -3.26
C GLN A 771 10.85 29.23 -2.78
N THR A 772 11.43 30.41 -2.55
CA THR A 772 12.84 30.52 -2.09
C THR A 772 13.06 29.95 -0.68
N ASP A 773 12.02 29.93 0.15
CA ASP A 773 12.01 29.35 1.50
C ASP A 773 11.79 27.82 1.50
N GLY A 774 11.53 27.21 0.34
CA GLY A 774 11.27 25.77 0.21
C GLY A 774 9.80 25.36 0.40
N LEU A 775 8.87 26.32 0.56
CA LEU A 775 7.43 26.04 0.56
C LEU A 775 6.87 25.93 -0.85
N ARG A 776 5.82 25.13 -1.03
CA ARG A 776 5.05 25.09 -2.28
C ARG A 776 4.41 26.44 -2.59
N LYS A 777 4.29 26.80 -3.88
CA LYS A 777 3.65 28.05 -4.32
C LYS A 777 2.12 28.00 -4.29
N ASP A 778 1.57 26.81 -4.51
CA ASP A 778 0.14 26.55 -4.65
C ASP A 778 -0.56 26.22 -3.33
N ILE A 779 0.19 25.78 -2.32
CA ILE A 779 -0.32 25.35 -1.03
C ILE A 779 0.13 26.30 0.08
N LYS A 780 -0.73 26.51 1.08
CA LYS A 780 -0.45 27.39 2.22
C LYS A 780 0.26 26.71 3.37
N ARG A 781 -0.01 25.42 3.60
CA ARG A 781 0.56 24.64 4.71
C ARG A 781 0.93 23.23 4.27
N GLU A 782 2.03 22.75 4.81
CA GLU A 782 2.59 21.44 4.52
C GLU A 782 2.92 20.76 5.85
N PHE A 783 2.36 19.57 6.07
CA PHE A 783 2.63 18.75 7.25
C PHE A 783 3.26 17.43 6.82
N ALA A 784 4.19 16.93 7.62
CA ALA A 784 4.85 15.65 7.39
C ALA A 784 4.67 14.80 8.64
N LEU A 785 4.01 13.64 8.49
CA LEU A 785 3.69 12.72 9.56
C LEU A 785 4.30 11.35 9.25
N LEU A 786 5.10 10.86 10.18
CA LEU A 786 5.64 9.52 10.23
C LEU A 786 4.81 8.72 11.23
N PHE A 787 4.26 7.62 10.74
CA PHE A 787 3.65 6.56 11.52
C PHE A 787 4.70 5.46 11.67
N LEU A 788 5.07 5.20 12.92
CA LEU A 788 6.09 4.22 13.27
C LEU A 788 5.90 3.81 14.73
N VAL A 789 5.82 2.50 14.98
CA VAL A 789 6.00 1.89 16.29
C VAL A 789 7.49 1.89 16.60
N PHE A 790 7.93 2.85 17.43
CA PHE A 790 9.34 2.94 17.81
C PHE A 790 9.69 1.80 18.77
N ASP A 791 10.27 0.74 18.25
CA ASP A 791 10.81 -0.38 19.03
C ASP A 791 12.13 0.02 19.71
N GLU A 792 12.04 0.52 20.95
CA GLU A 792 13.22 0.89 21.73
C GLU A 792 14.07 -0.32 22.14
N ASN A 793 13.56 -1.55 22.01
CA ASN A 793 14.36 -2.76 22.21
C ASN A 793 15.42 -2.91 21.11
N GLN A 794 15.17 -2.35 19.91
CA GLN A 794 16.13 -2.29 18.81
C GLN A 794 17.06 -1.07 18.89
N SER A 795 16.76 -0.10 19.76
CA SER A 795 17.54 1.11 19.93
C SER A 795 18.97 0.83 20.39
N TRP A 796 19.91 1.63 19.91
CA TRP A 796 21.29 1.62 20.39
C TRP A 796 21.44 2.06 21.85
N TYR A 797 20.42 2.73 22.39
CA TYR A 797 20.42 3.34 23.71
C TYR A 797 19.65 2.51 24.75
N LEU A 798 19.15 1.32 24.42
CA LEU A 798 18.35 0.48 25.32
C LEU A 798 19.03 0.28 26.69
N GLU A 799 20.29 -0.19 26.70
CA GLU A 799 21.01 -0.45 27.95
C GLU A 799 21.21 0.82 28.79
N GLU A 800 21.45 1.97 28.16
CA GLU A 800 21.58 3.26 28.84
C GLU A 800 20.24 3.74 29.39
N ASN A 801 19.15 3.51 28.65
CA ASN A 801 17.79 3.85 29.06
C ASN A 801 17.35 2.99 30.25
N VAL A 802 17.65 1.69 30.24
CA VAL A 802 17.41 0.80 31.38
C VAL A 802 18.11 1.36 32.63
N GLN A 803 19.41 1.66 32.52
CA GLN A 803 20.21 2.21 33.63
C GLN A 803 19.72 3.57 34.14
N ARG A 804 19.06 4.36 33.30
CA ARG A 804 18.69 5.74 33.61
C ARG A 804 17.25 5.88 34.11
N TYR A 805 16.31 5.12 33.55
CA TYR A 805 14.88 5.35 33.74
C TYR A 805 14.16 4.25 34.52
N SER A 806 14.69 3.03 34.57
CA SER A 806 14.04 1.96 35.34
C SER A 806 14.10 2.24 36.85
N LYS A 807 13.04 1.87 37.57
CA LYS A 807 12.99 1.94 39.04
C LYS A 807 13.27 0.57 39.64
N GLY A 808 14.39 0.43 40.35
CA GLY A 808 14.75 -0.80 41.06
C GLY A 808 16.18 -1.24 40.81
N ASN A 809 16.46 -2.53 40.99
CA ASN A 809 17.76 -3.10 40.64
C ASN A 809 17.76 -3.53 39.16
N HIS A 810 18.43 -2.74 38.33
CA HIS A 810 18.60 -2.94 36.89
C HIS A 810 19.07 -4.34 36.48
N LYS A 811 19.78 -5.05 37.38
CA LYS A 811 20.30 -6.40 37.10
C LYS A 811 19.26 -7.50 37.14
N ASP A 812 18.09 -7.20 37.71
CA ASP A 812 16.99 -8.15 37.89
C ASP A 812 15.91 -7.98 36.81
N ILE A 813 16.08 -7.01 35.89
CA ILE A 813 15.17 -6.80 34.75
C ILE A 813 15.51 -7.80 33.66
N ASP A 814 14.54 -8.63 33.32
CA ASP A 814 14.63 -9.50 32.15
C ASP A 814 14.26 -8.70 30.90
N LEU A 815 15.22 -8.53 29.99
CA LEU A 815 15.01 -7.81 28.73
C LEU A 815 14.22 -8.64 27.70
N LEU A 816 14.03 -9.92 27.98
CA LEU A 816 13.26 -10.85 27.14
C LEU A 816 11.84 -11.08 27.68
N ASP A 817 11.51 -10.49 28.83
CA ASP A 817 10.14 -10.50 29.35
C ASP A 817 9.21 -9.78 28.37
N GLU A 818 8.13 -10.45 27.97
CA GLU A 818 7.20 -9.97 26.94
C GLU A 818 6.60 -8.62 27.32
N ARG A 819 6.25 -8.43 28.59
CA ARG A 819 5.70 -7.16 29.07
C ARG A 819 6.73 -6.04 29.01
N PHE A 820 7.99 -6.32 29.30
CA PHE A 820 9.07 -5.34 29.11
C PHE A 820 9.27 -5.00 27.63
N VAL A 821 9.34 -6.01 26.76
CA VAL A 821 9.48 -5.81 25.31
C VAL A 821 8.34 -4.96 24.76
N GLU A 822 7.10 -5.27 25.15
CA GLU A 822 5.90 -4.55 24.72
C GLU A 822 5.88 -3.11 25.25
N SER A 823 6.26 -2.88 26.50
CA SER A 823 6.33 -1.52 27.09
C SER A 823 7.25 -0.55 26.32
N ASN A 824 8.19 -1.10 25.55
CA ASN A 824 9.19 -0.36 24.79
C ASN A 824 8.83 -0.22 23.29
N LYS A 825 7.67 -0.74 22.86
CA LYS A 825 7.13 -0.50 21.51
C LYS A 825 6.24 0.75 21.54
N MET A 826 6.82 1.89 21.16
CA MET A 826 6.16 3.19 21.30
C MET A 826 5.39 3.55 20.01
N HIS A 827 4.08 3.27 19.99
CA HIS A 827 3.13 3.44 18.87
C HIS A 827 2.84 4.91 18.50
N ALA A 828 3.79 5.59 17.86
CA ALA A 828 3.80 7.06 17.83
C ALA A 828 3.57 7.68 16.45
N ILE A 829 3.01 8.90 16.44
CA ILE A 829 3.03 9.80 15.29
C ILE A 829 4.11 10.87 15.52
N ASN A 830 5.12 10.92 14.66
CA ASN A 830 6.30 11.79 14.82
C ASN A 830 6.97 11.68 16.21
N GLY A 831 6.92 10.48 16.82
CA GLY A 831 7.48 10.22 18.15
C GLY A 831 6.66 10.81 19.30
N ARG A 832 5.36 11.08 19.12
CA ARG A 832 4.44 11.49 20.19
C ARG A 832 3.24 10.55 20.30
N LEU A 833 2.79 10.32 21.53
CA LEU A 833 1.63 9.50 21.87
C LEU A 833 0.49 10.36 22.45
N TYR A 834 -0.74 9.86 22.42
CA TYR A 834 -1.90 10.40 23.14
C TYR A 834 -2.08 11.91 22.97
N ALA A 835 -2.14 12.39 21.73
CA ALA A 835 -2.35 13.80 21.39
C ALA A 835 -1.29 14.79 21.88
N ASN A 836 -0.05 14.34 22.12
CA ASN A 836 1.06 15.22 22.51
C ASN A 836 1.76 15.94 21.33
N LEU A 837 1.34 15.73 20.07
CA LEU A 837 1.97 16.38 18.92
C LEU A 837 1.41 17.80 18.67
N PRO A 838 2.23 18.87 18.79
CA PRO A 838 1.78 20.24 18.55
C PRO A 838 1.92 20.66 17.07
N GLY A 839 1.47 21.87 16.74
CA GLY A 839 1.82 22.54 15.47
C GLY A 839 0.89 22.28 14.29
N LEU A 840 -0.18 21.49 14.47
CA LEU A 840 -1.12 21.13 13.40
C LEU A 840 -2.32 22.07 13.35
N THR A 841 -2.08 23.34 13.00
CA THR A 841 -3.14 24.35 12.89
C THR A 841 -3.26 24.85 11.45
N MET A 842 -4.49 25.00 10.95
CA MET A 842 -4.81 25.52 9.62
C MET A 842 -6.03 26.43 9.65
N LEU A 843 -6.29 27.17 8.56
CA LEU A 843 -7.48 28.03 8.45
C LEU A 843 -8.52 27.41 7.51
N GLN A 844 -9.79 27.65 7.82
CA GLN A 844 -10.91 27.23 6.98
C GLN A 844 -10.78 27.80 5.56
N GLY A 845 -10.92 26.92 4.57
CA GLY A 845 -10.78 27.20 3.15
C GLY A 845 -9.34 27.19 2.63
N GLU A 846 -8.35 26.85 3.46
CA GLU A 846 -6.98 26.62 3.00
C GLU A 846 -6.83 25.22 2.40
N TRP A 847 -6.07 25.14 1.30
CA TRP A 847 -5.50 23.88 0.84
C TRP A 847 -4.26 23.55 1.66
N VAL A 848 -4.21 22.31 2.16
CA VAL A 848 -3.17 21.78 3.01
C VAL A 848 -2.63 20.48 2.40
N ASN A 849 -1.31 20.32 2.42
CA ASN A 849 -0.65 19.10 1.99
C ASN A 849 -0.23 18.27 3.19
N TRP A 850 -0.51 16.97 3.16
CA TRP A 850 -0.03 16.03 4.15
C TRP A 850 0.88 15.01 3.48
N TYR A 851 2.14 14.96 3.92
CA TYR A 851 3.12 13.96 3.53
C TYR A 851 3.10 12.87 4.59
N LEU A 852 2.62 11.69 4.22
CA LEU A 852 2.38 10.57 5.12
C LEU A 852 3.42 9.48 4.86
N LEU A 853 4.12 9.06 5.90
CA LEU A 853 5.29 8.18 5.82
C LEU A 853 5.05 6.96 6.72
N GLY A 854 5.14 5.76 6.15
CA GLY A 854 5.13 4.49 6.88
C GLY A 854 6.51 3.84 6.85
N MET A 855 7.00 3.41 8.02
CA MET A 855 8.27 2.68 8.22
C MET A 855 8.10 1.73 9.39
N GLY A 856 8.96 0.71 9.53
CA GLY A 856 9.00 -0.14 10.72
C GLY A 856 9.08 -1.64 10.44
N GLN A 857 8.37 -2.45 11.22
CA GLN A 857 8.28 -3.91 11.19
C GLN A 857 6.93 -4.38 10.60
N GLU A 858 6.64 -5.67 10.66
CA GLU A 858 5.39 -6.28 10.14
C GLU A 858 4.14 -5.66 10.76
N ILE A 859 4.20 -5.29 12.05
CA ILE A 859 3.11 -4.64 12.78
C ILE A 859 2.82 -3.20 12.31
N ASP A 860 3.74 -2.56 11.59
CA ASP A 860 3.61 -1.17 11.12
C ASP A 860 2.68 -1.04 9.90
N VAL A 861 1.50 -1.66 10.00
CA VAL A 861 0.33 -1.45 9.14
C VAL A 861 -0.47 -0.30 9.73
N HIS A 862 -0.48 0.86 9.07
CA HIS A 862 -1.16 2.05 9.60
C HIS A 862 -2.22 2.55 8.63
N THR A 863 -3.44 2.71 9.12
CA THR A 863 -4.55 3.27 8.34
C THR A 863 -4.92 4.65 8.89
N VAL A 864 -4.41 5.70 8.24
CA VAL A 864 -4.47 7.07 8.74
C VAL A 864 -5.83 7.69 8.46
N HIS A 865 -6.64 7.86 9.50
CA HIS A 865 -7.96 8.46 9.42
C HIS A 865 -7.98 9.93 9.89
N PHE A 866 -8.64 10.79 9.12
CA PHE A 866 -8.88 12.20 9.47
C PHE A 866 -10.35 12.38 9.86
N HIS A 867 -10.60 12.82 11.10
CA HIS A 867 -11.98 13.15 11.50
C HIS A 867 -12.48 14.40 10.79
N ALA A 868 -13.78 14.39 10.46
CA ALA A 868 -14.55 15.49 9.84
C ALA A 868 -14.10 15.97 8.45
N GLU A 869 -12.90 15.64 8.00
CA GLU A 869 -12.36 16.09 6.72
C GLU A 869 -12.13 14.91 5.78
N THR A 870 -12.25 15.14 4.48
CA THR A 870 -11.79 14.20 3.45
C THR A 870 -10.66 14.82 2.66
N PHE A 871 -9.90 14.02 1.93
CA PHE A 871 -8.80 14.48 1.10
C PHE A 871 -8.85 13.87 -0.29
N ILE A 872 -8.08 14.48 -1.18
CA ILE A 872 -7.77 13.95 -2.50
C ILE A 872 -6.39 13.28 -2.44
N TYR A 873 -6.34 12.01 -2.79
CA TYR A 873 -5.07 11.31 -3.01
C TYR A 873 -4.95 10.94 -4.49
N LYS A 874 -3.71 10.83 -4.98
CA LYS A 874 -3.44 10.52 -6.39
C LYS A 874 -2.89 9.12 -6.56
N ASN A 875 -3.55 8.32 -7.39
CA ASN A 875 -3.07 7.01 -7.83
C ASN A 875 -3.26 6.87 -9.35
N GLY A 876 -2.43 7.56 -10.13
CA GLY A 876 -2.63 7.72 -11.58
C GLY A 876 -3.72 8.73 -11.96
N LYS A 877 -4.77 8.84 -11.13
CA LYS A 877 -5.86 9.83 -11.19
C LYS A 877 -6.17 10.36 -9.78
N SER A 878 -7.12 11.29 -9.67
CA SER A 878 -7.53 11.88 -8.38
C SER A 878 -8.73 11.14 -7.82
N TYR A 879 -8.65 10.71 -6.56
CA TYR A 879 -9.72 9.98 -5.88
C TYR A 879 -9.97 10.57 -4.50
N ARG A 880 -11.21 10.47 -4.02
CA ARG A 880 -11.62 10.91 -2.69
C ARG A 880 -11.44 9.78 -1.68
N ALA A 881 -10.87 10.10 -0.52
CA ALA A 881 -10.80 9.21 0.64
C ALA A 881 -10.70 10.01 1.94
N ASP A 882 -10.84 9.33 3.08
CA ASP A 882 -10.62 9.83 4.43
C ASP A 882 -9.66 8.92 5.25
N VAL A 883 -9.26 7.79 4.67
CA VAL A 883 -8.28 6.84 5.20
C VAL A 883 -7.16 6.60 4.17
N VAL A 884 -5.90 6.62 4.63
CA VAL A 884 -4.72 6.25 3.82
C VAL A 884 -4.03 5.05 4.44
N ASP A 885 -3.83 4.00 3.65
CA ASP A 885 -3.07 2.83 4.07
C ASP A 885 -1.57 3.09 3.90
N LEU A 886 -0.80 2.91 4.98
CA LEU A 886 0.65 3.06 5.04
C LEU A 886 1.28 1.77 5.57
N PHE A 887 2.36 1.37 4.93
CA PHE A 887 3.17 0.20 5.27
C PHE A 887 4.65 0.59 5.29
N PRO A 888 5.57 -0.25 5.80
CA PRO A 888 6.99 0.04 5.74
C PRO A 888 7.47 0.38 4.31
N GLY A 889 7.99 1.58 4.12
CA GLY A 889 8.44 2.10 2.82
C GLY A 889 7.35 2.80 2.01
N THR A 890 6.13 2.96 2.52
CA THR A 890 5.04 3.66 1.83
C THR A 890 5.13 5.16 2.10
N PHE A 891 5.34 5.94 1.04
CA PHE A 891 5.38 7.40 1.12
C PHE A 891 4.27 7.97 0.24
N GLU A 892 3.18 8.40 0.89
CA GLU A 892 2.02 8.96 0.22
C GLU A 892 1.85 10.44 0.52
N MET A 893 1.11 11.09 -0.35
CA MET A 893 0.78 12.49 -0.16
C MET A 893 -0.67 12.76 -0.55
N VAL A 894 -1.35 13.50 0.33
CA VAL A 894 -2.75 13.85 0.17
C VAL A 894 -2.98 15.36 0.27
N GLU A 895 -3.90 15.85 -0.55
CA GLU A 895 -4.29 17.25 -0.65
C GLU A 895 -5.68 17.42 -0.01
N MET A 896 -5.75 18.19 1.07
CA MET A 896 -6.95 18.40 1.88
C MET A 896 -7.42 19.86 1.78
N LEU A 897 -8.72 20.07 1.64
CA LEU A 897 -9.34 21.38 1.77
C LEU A 897 -9.96 21.47 3.17
N ALA A 898 -9.42 22.32 4.05
CA ALA A 898 -9.92 22.41 5.42
C ALA A 898 -11.31 23.07 5.47
N GLY A 899 -12.36 22.29 5.73
CA GLY A 899 -13.75 22.74 5.64
C GLY A 899 -14.42 23.07 6.96
N ASN A 900 -14.14 22.29 8.01
CA ASN A 900 -14.91 22.24 9.25
C ASN A 900 -14.12 22.83 10.43
N PRO A 901 -14.44 24.06 10.90
CA PRO A 901 -13.73 24.66 12.02
C PRO A 901 -13.94 23.87 13.31
N GLY A 902 -12.84 23.54 14.01
CA GLY A 902 -12.87 22.68 15.18
C GLY A 902 -11.50 22.13 15.53
N THR A 903 -11.46 21.32 16.59
CA THR A 903 -10.31 20.47 16.92
C THR A 903 -10.72 19.04 16.66
N TRP A 904 -10.00 18.37 15.77
CA TRP A 904 -10.37 17.07 15.22
C TRP A 904 -9.28 16.04 15.50
N LEU A 905 -9.69 14.79 15.65
CA LEU A 905 -8.80 13.66 15.84
C LEU A 905 -8.21 13.21 14.50
N LEU A 906 -6.94 12.81 14.54
CA LEU A 906 -6.27 12.08 13.47
C LEU A 906 -5.57 10.90 14.13
N HIS A 907 -5.89 9.68 13.69
CA HIS A 907 -5.37 8.47 14.31
C HIS A 907 -5.16 7.36 13.30
N CYS A 908 -4.37 6.36 13.68
CA CYS A 908 -4.35 5.06 13.00
C CYS A 908 -5.65 4.31 13.31
N HIS A 909 -6.28 3.62 12.36
CA HIS A 909 -7.53 2.84 12.59
C HIS A 909 -7.26 1.36 12.92
N VAL A 910 -6.03 1.01 13.25
CA VAL A 910 -5.67 -0.32 13.78
C VAL A 910 -5.89 -0.33 15.29
N SER A 911 -6.65 -1.32 15.78
CA SER A 911 -7.12 -1.36 17.18
C SER A 911 -6.01 -1.18 18.23
N ASP A 912 -4.94 -1.98 18.14
CA ASP A 912 -3.83 -1.90 19.10
C ASP A 912 -3.15 -0.53 19.04
N HIS A 913 -2.85 -0.03 17.84
CA HIS A 913 -2.23 1.27 17.65
C HIS A 913 -3.05 2.42 18.27
N ILE A 914 -4.39 2.37 18.23
CA ILE A 914 -5.25 3.36 18.89
C ILE A 914 -5.07 3.27 20.41
N HIS A 915 -5.20 2.07 20.98
CA HIS A 915 -5.10 1.85 22.42
C HIS A 915 -3.71 2.22 22.96
N ALA A 916 -2.67 1.93 22.19
CA ALA A 916 -1.28 2.29 22.48
C ALA A 916 -0.94 3.78 22.26
N GLY A 917 -1.87 4.57 21.73
CA GLY A 917 -1.80 6.03 21.71
C GLY A 917 -1.34 6.67 20.40
N MET A 918 -1.44 5.97 19.28
CA MET A 918 -1.14 6.48 17.93
C MET A 918 -2.24 7.42 17.42
N GLU A 919 -2.42 8.53 18.12
CA GLU A 919 -3.43 9.53 17.85
C GLU A 919 -2.95 10.95 18.17
N ILE A 920 -3.42 11.91 17.38
CA ILE A 920 -3.12 13.34 17.51
C ILE A 920 -4.34 14.21 17.24
N LEU A 921 -4.22 15.49 17.56
CA LEU A 921 -5.24 16.49 17.27
C LEU A 921 -4.74 17.49 16.22
N PHE A 922 -5.60 17.90 15.31
CA PHE A 922 -5.39 19.04 14.43
C PHE A 922 -6.49 20.08 14.61
N GLU A 923 -6.17 21.35 14.37
CA GLU A 923 -7.09 22.47 14.57
C GLU A 923 -7.36 23.22 13.26
N VAL A 924 -8.63 23.32 12.90
CA VAL A 924 -9.12 24.16 11.80
C VAL A 924 -9.73 25.42 12.41
N LEU A 925 -9.05 26.55 12.24
CA LEU A 925 -9.52 27.83 12.72
C LEU A 925 -10.50 28.46 11.72
N PRO A 926 -11.58 29.11 12.18
CA PRO A 926 -12.49 29.81 11.29
C PRO A 926 -11.77 30.93 10.57
N LYS A 927 -12.15 31.17 9.32
CA LYS A 927 -11.55 32.25 8.53
C LYS A 927 -11.82 33.60 9.21
N PRO A 928 -10.81 34.44 9.46
CA PRO A 928 -11.04 35.76 10.05
C PRO A 928 -11.93 36.58 9.11
N GLU A 929 -13.03 37.12 9.64
CA GLU A 929 -13.84 38.09 8.89
C GLU A 929 -12.94 39.26 8.45
N PRO A 930 -13.08 39.77 7.22
CA PRO A 930 -12.33 40.93 6.80
C PRO A 930 -12.74 42.10 7.71
N VAL A 931 -11.85 42.47 8.62
CA VAL A 931 -11.99 43.67 9.43
C VAL A 931 -12.01 44.84 8.45
N LEU A 932 -13.20 45.37 8.19
CA LEU A 932 -13.36 46.72 7.65
C LEU A 932 -12.55 47.61 8.60
N GLN A 933 -11.40 48.09 8.14
CA GLN A 933 -10.68 49.17 8.81
C GLN A 933 -11.64 50.36 8.84
N VAL A 934 -12.31 50.54 9.98
CA VAL A 934 -13.03 51.76 10.30
C VAL A 934 -11.94 52.82 10.45
N LEU A 935 -11.66 53.54 9.36
CA LEU A 935 -11.02 54.82 9.43
C LEU A 935 -11.93 55.72 10.27
N ASN A 936 -11.48 56.06 11.48
CA ASN A 936 -12.07 57.13 12.28
C ASN A 936 -12.12 58.41 11.43
N TYR A 937 -13.31 58.82 11.04
CA TYR A 937 -13.60 60.18 10.63
C TYR A 937 -14.71 60.72 11.55
N ASP A 938 -14.42 61.87 12.12
CA ASP A 938 -15.25 62.59 13.08
C ASP A 938 -16.67 62.88 12.59
N GLU A 939 -17.56 62.99 13.58
CA GLU A 939 -18.98 63.35 13.52
C GLU A 939 -19.37 64.40 12.46
N VAL A 940 -20.29 64.04 11.55
CA VAL A 940 -21.31 64.96 11.03
C VAL A 940 -22.62 64.19 10.80
N THR A 941 -23.72 64.78 11.25
CA THR A 941 -25.12 64.31 11.21
C THR A 941 -25.70 64.09 9.80
N PRO A 942 -26.79 63.30 9.66
CA PRO A 942 -27.23 62.71 8.39
C PRO A 942 -28.28 63.56 7.65
N PRO A 943 -28.44 63.38 6.32
CA PRO A 943 -29.71 63.63 5.65
C PRO A 943 -30.35 62.34 5.12
N GLU A 944 -31.61 62.18 5.53
CA GLU A 944 -32.78 61.64 4.82
C GLU A 944 -32.71 60.33 3.99
N ASN A 945 -33.59 59.41 4.43
CA ASN A 945 -34.03 58.20 3.75
C ASN A 945 -34.38 58.40 2.27
N VAL A 946 -33.79 57.57 1.40
CA VAL A 946 -34.33 57.30 0.07
C VAL A 946 -34.81 55.85 0.02
N ASP A 947 -36.11 55.72 -0.23
CA ASP A 947 -36.92 54.52 -0.39
C ASP A 947 -36.34 53.50 -1.40
N GLU A 948 -36.02 52.28 -0.94
CA GLU A 948 -35.48 51.16 -1.76
C GLU A 948 -36.57 50.35 -2.50
N SER A 949 -37.84 50.77 -2.49
CA SER A 949 -38.96 49.95 -3.01
C SER A 949 -39.10 49.84 -4.55
N GLN A 950 -38.21 50.42 -5.37
CA GLN A 950 -38.35 50.45 -6.85
C GLN A 950 -37.14 49.91 -7.66
N LYS A 951 -36.40 48.91 -7.17
CA LYS A 951 -35.30 48.26 -7.94
C LYS A 951 -35.56 46.77 -8.16
N VAL A 952 -35.51 46.32 -9.42
CA VAL A 952 -35.67 44.91 -9.81
C VAL A 952 -34.30 44.31 -10.07
N ARG A 953 -34.04 43.08 -9.60
CA ARG A 953 -32.79 42.35 -9.88
C ARG A 953 -32.87 41.67 -11.25
N LEU A 954 -31.93 41.99 -12.14
CA LEU A 954 -31.71 41.28 -13.41
C LEU A 954 -30.23 40.85 -13.45
N PHE A 955 -29.96 39.54 -13.56
CA PHE A 955 -28.60 38.95 -13.59
C PHE A 955 -27.64 39.46 -12.50
N GLY A 956 -28.11 39.53 -11.25
CA GLY A 956 -27.29 39.92 -10.09
C GLY A 956 -27.11 41.43 -9.90
N ALA A 957 -27.49 42.28 -10.86
CA ALA A 957 -27.46 43.74 -10.72
C ALA A 957 -28.86 44.30 -10.38
N LYS A 958 -28.94 45.23 -9.41
CA LYS A 958 -30.19 45.97 -9.07
C LYS A 958 -30.37 47.14 -10.04
N LEU A 959 -31.37 47.08 -10.93
CA LEU A 959 -31.66 48.15 -11.90
C LEU A 959 -32.97 48.89 -11.57
N PRO A 960 -33.05 50.22 -11.78
CA PRO A 960 -34.30 50.96 -11.67
C PRO A 960 -35.29 50.52 -12.77
N VAL A 961 -36.58 50.44 -12.45
CA VAL A 961 -37.63 49.86 -13.33
C VAL A 961 -37.64 50.48 -14.74
N GLY A 962 -37.33 51.77 -14.89
CA GLY A 962 -37.27 52.45 -16.19
C GLY A 962 -36.10 52.05 -17.10
N GLN A 963 -35.11 51.30 -16.61
CA GLN A 963 -33.94 50.86 -17.39
C GLN A 963 -33.98 49.37 -17.77
N VAL A 964 -34.95 48.62 -17.24
CA VAL A 964 -35.07 47.17 -17.49
C VAL A 964 -35.40 46.89 -18.95
N GLU A 965 -36.30 47.66 -19.55
CA GLU A 965 -36.76 47.47 -20.93
C GLU A 965 -35.60 47.67 -21.93
N ALA A 966 -34.78 48.72 -21.72
CA ALA A 966 -33.60 48.98 -22.53
C ALA A 966 -32.52 47.88 -22.39
N ALA A 967 -32.33 47.34 -21.19
CA ALA A 967 -31.37 46.26 -20.93
C ALA A 967 -31.79 44.95 -21.60
N VAL A 968 -33.09 44.60 -21.57
CA VAL A 968 -33.62 43.41 -22.24
C VAL A 968 -33.50 43.54 -23.76
N ILE A 969 -33.79 44.71 -24.33
CA ILE A 969 -33.64 44.96 -25.77
C ILE A 969 -32.17 44.84 -26.19
N CYS A 970 -31.23 45.41 -25.43
CA CYS A 970 -29.80 45.30 -25.74
C CYS A 970 -29.31 43.83 -25.70
N LEU A 971 -29.76 43.04 -24.73
CA LEU A 971 -29.43 41.62 -24.64
C LEU A 971 -30.02 40.80 -25.79
N ALA A 972 -31.25 41.11 -26.20
CA ALA A 972 -31.88 40.47 -27.36
C ALA A 972 -31.11 40.76 -28.66
N VAL A 973 -30.68 42.01 -28.86
CA VAL A 973 -29.85 42.41 -30.02
C VAL A 973 -28.49 41.72 -29.98
N ALA A 974 -27.82 41.69 -28.83
CA ALA A 974 -26.54 40.99 -28.67
C ALA A 974 -26.66 39.49 -28.95
N GLY A 975 -27.73 38.85 -28.49
CA GLY A 975 -28.04 37.44 -28.78
C GLY A 975 -28.25 37.19 -30.27
N LEU A 976 -28.95 38.08 -30.97
CA LEU A 976 -29.16 37.99 -32.42
C LEU A 976 -27.86 38.14 -33.22
N VAL A 977 -26.97 39.02 -32.78
CA VAL A 977 -25.63 39.20 -33.39
C VAL A 977 -24.77 37.96 -33.16
N LEU A 978 -24.76 37.39 -31.96
CA LEU A 978 -24.02 36.16 -31.67
C LEU A 978 -24.55 34.97 -32.47
N LEU A 979 -25.87 34.88 -32.65
CA LEU A 979 -26.50 33.82 -33.45
C LEU A 979 -26.17 33.95 -34.95
N LEU A 980 -26.08 35.18 -35.47
CA LEU A 980 -25.59 35.45 -36.82
C LEU A 980 -24.11 35.07 -36.98
N ILE A 981 -23.26 35.39 -36.01
CA ILE A 981 -21.84 35.00 -36.02
C ILE A 981 -21.70 33.48 -36.00
N ALA A 982 -22.47 32.80 -35.16
CA ALA A 982 -22.50 31.34 -35.09
C ALA A 982 -22.96 30.71 -36.41
N ALA A 983 -23.98 31.26 -37.06
CA ALA A 983 -24.46 30.80 -38.37
C ALA A 983 -23.41 30.98 -39.47
N VAL A 984 -22.66 32.10 -39.46
CA VAL A 984 -21.56 32.34 -40.40
C VAL A 984 -20.42 31.34 -40.17
N LEU A 985 -20.03 31.11 -38.91
CA LEU A 985 -19.00 30.14 -38.55
C LEU A 985 -19.40 28.72 -38.97
N LEU A 986 -20.66 28.33 -38.75
CA LEU A 986 -21.19 27.05 -39.21
C LEU A 986 -21.17 26.93 -40.73
N GLY A 987 -21.50 28.01 -41.45
CA GLY A 987 -21.37 28.08 -42.91
C GLY A 987 -19.93 27.90 -43.40
N VAL A 988 -18.95 28.47 -42.69
CA VAL A 988 -17.51 28.28 -42.97
C VAL A 988 -17.09 26.83 -42.73
N VAL A 989 -17.54 26.20 -41.63
CA VAL A 989 -17.25 24.78 -41.35
C VAL A 989 -17.81 23.88 -42.44
N ILE A 990 -19.08 24.10 -42.84
CA ILE A 990 -19.72 23.34 -43.94
C ILE A 990 -18.97 23.54 -45.26
N TYR A 991 -18.53 24.77 -45.56
CA TYR A 991 -17.75 25.07 -46.76
C TYR A 991 -16.38 24.36 -46.75
N LEU A 992 -15.69 24.34 -45.61
CA LEU A 992 -14.41 23.65 -45.43
C LEU A 992 -14.57 22.13 -45.55
N GLU A 993 -15.64 21.55 -45.01
CA GLU A 993 -15.95 20.13 -45.19
C GLU A 993 -16.25 19.78 -46.65
N ARG A 994 -16.98 20.64 -47.37
CA ARG A 994 -17.29 20.45 -48.79
C ARG A 994 -16.01 20.51 -49.65
N GLN A 995 -15.08 21.41 -49.33
CA GLN A 995 -13.74 21.47 -49.92
C GLN A 995 -12.91 20.22 -49.62
N LYS A 996 -12.97 19.70 -48.39
CA LYS A 996 -12.33 18.42 -48.00
C LYS A 996 -12.89 17.24 -48.81
N LYS A 997 -14.21 17.19 -49.02
CA LYS A 997 -14.88 16.13 -49.80
C LYS A 997 -14.51 16.18 -51.28
N LEU A 998 -14.41 17.37 -51.87
CA LEU A 998 -13.95 17.57 -53.25
C LEU A 998 -12.46 17.20 -53.43
N ARG A 999 -11.60 17.47 -52.45
CA ARG A 999 -10.18 17.02 -52.47
C ARG A 999 -10.05 15.50 -52.33
N ARG A 1000 -10.93 14.85 -51.58
CA ARG A 1000 -10.98 13.37 -51.46
C ARG A 1000 -11.39 12.71 -52.78
N ASN A 1001 -12.38 13.25 -53.48
CA ASN A 1001 -12.80 12.73 -54.79
C ASN A 1001 -11.73 12.92 -55.88
N ARG A 1002 -10.92 14.00 -55.83
CA ARG A 1002 -9.77 14.17 -56.75
C ARG A 1002 -8.63 13.17 -56.51
N ARG A 1003 -8.42 12.71 -55.26
CA ARG A 1003 -7.45 11.64 -54.96
C ARG A 1003 -7.95 10.26 -55.39
N SER A 1004 -9.25 9.98 -55.25
CA SER A 1004 -9.85 8.71 -55.72
C SER A 1004 -9.72 8.52 -57.24
N ILE A 1005 -9.85 9.59 -58.03
CA ILE A 1005 -9.70 9.52 -59.50
C ILE A 1005 -8.23 9.31 -59.92
N LEU A 1006 -7.26 9.76 -59.12
CA LEU A 1006 -5.83 9.55 -59.37
C LEU A 1006 -5.37 8.15 -58.95
N ASP A 1007 -5.94 7.58 -57.89
CA ASP A 1007 -5.61 6.21 -57.43
C ASP A 1007 -6.22 5.11 -58.33
N ASP A 1008 -7.40 5.34 -58.91
CA ASP A 1008 -7.98 4.41 -59.89
C ASP A 1008 -7.26 4.47 -61.25
N GLY A 1009 -6.65 5.61 -61.60
CA GLY A 1009 -5.76 5.74 -62.76
C GLY A 1009 -4.43 4.99 -62.60
N PHE A 1010 -3.90 4.89 -61.38
CA PHE A 1010 -2.66 4.15 -61.08
C PHE A 1010 -2.88 2.62 -61.03
N LYS A 1011 -4.05 2.15 -60.60
CA LYS A 1011 -4.38 0.71 -60.60
C LYS A 1011 -4.58 0.12 -62.00
N LEU A 1012 -5.03 0.91 -62.98
CA LEU A 1012 -5.16 0.49 -64.38
C LEU A 1012 -3.83 0.41 -65.14
N MET A 1013 -2.75 1.05 -64.64
CA MET A 1013 -1.41 0.99 -65.23
C MET A 1013 -0.52 -0.12 -64.64
N SER A 1014 -0.89 -0.69 -63.48
CA SER A 1014 -0.14 -1.76 -62.82
C SER A 1014 -0.49 -3.18 -63.29
N GLN A 1015 -1.54 -3.37 -64.09
CA GLN A 1015 -1.95 -4.69 -64.62
C GLN A 1015 -1.43 -4.99 -66.04
N LYS A 1016 -0.54 -4.15 -66.61
CA LYS A 1016 -0.08 -4.29 -67.99
C LYS A 1016 1.39 -4.66 -68.19
N ASN A 1017 2.17 -4.86 -67.12
CA ASN A 1017 3.61 -5.17 -67.20
C ASN A 1017 4.05 -6.35 -66.31
N SER A 1018 3.41 -7.50 -66.46
CA SER A 1018 3.94 -8.80 -66.01
C SER A 1018 3.47 -9.90 -66.95
N GLY A 1019 4.03 -9.86 -68.15
CA GLY A 1019 3.91 -10.86 -69.20
C GLY A 1019 5.23 -10.93 -69.97
N LEU A 1020 6.25 -11.45 -69.30
CA LEU A 1020 7.42 -12.15 -69.83
C LEU A 1020 8.19 -12.80 -68.68
#